data_AF-A0A8C7LVM5-F1
#
_entry.id   AF-A0A8C7LVM5-F1
#
_cell.length_a   1.000
_cell.length_b   1.000
_cell.length_c   1.000
_cell.angle_alpha   90.00
_cell.angle_beta   90.00
_cell.angle_gamma   90.00
#
_symmetry.space_group_name_H-M   'P 1'
#
loop_
_entity.id
_entity.type
_entity.pdbx_description
1 polymer ?
#
loop_
_entity_poly.entity_id
_entity_poly.type
_entity_poly.pdbx_seq_one_letter_code
_entity_poly.pdbx_strand_id
1 'polypeptide(L)'
;YVCTSKQLFHFQTSELFCLCIKLLSFLVKLCIGMIDAGKAYNTANKQFVNGIRELAASSTKDDVIESSLTKFAESLQEMINYHTVRRHLMDLRKFKESKKQFDKVSEEKEAALTKNAQVPRNKQHEVEEATNILTATRKCFRHIVLDYVLQINVLQSKRRSEILKSVNIVFYENNHMNLTGYDLFSELQPLMKQLGGQLDQLVVDAAKEKRDMEQKHSTIQQKDFSNDDTKLEYNVDADNGIAMEGYLFKRASNAFKTWNRRWFSIQNNQLVYQKKFKDNPTVVVEDLRLCTVKHCEDIERRFCFEVVSPTKSCMMQADSEKLRKAWIKAVQNSIATAFREQGEDAEKLDRKSSTSTGSLESGGEPKEKSLKGESALQRVMVIGGNACCCDCGQPDPRWASINLGITLCIQCSGIHRSLGVHFSKVRSLTLDSWEPELLKLMCELGNGVINQIYEARREELGARKPRPADPRQEIEAYIRAKYVDRHFVLRPSDEELRSKVVSLSKQEKRLSSSSEHLPPRPPPPTPKLRSADSGIQNSADGSREMLVTIPSTNSLAEEVVIFSEPKEYSPGLQLYWASCARSLPDMAEALAHGEEVNWVNTDDDKRTPLIMAVQGGSLVTCEFLLQNAANVNQQDAQGRGPLHHATILGHTGQVCLFLKRGANQKAADIEEKTPLSMAVDAANADIVTLLRLAKMNEEMREAEGPYMQSGDETYQDIFQDFSQMASNDPEKLNRYQQYDSQQRP
;
A
#
# COMPACT_ATOMS: atom_id res chain seq x y z
N TYR A 1 10.15 85.85 23.48
CA TYR A 1 9.98 84.47 23.01
C TYR A 1 10.96 84.07 21.91
N VAL A 2 11.10 84.79 20.78
CA VAL A 2 12.03 84.38 19.69
C VAL A 2 13.52 84.43 20.07
N CYS A 3 13.96 85.37 20.93
CA CYS A 3 15.36 85.42 21.40
C CYS A 3 15.71 84.35 22.45
N THR A 4 14.77 84.01 23.34
CA THR A 4 14.96 82.91 24.31
C THR A 4 14.93 81.54 23.65
N SER A 5 14.15 81.35 22.59
CA SER A 5 14.18 80.13 21.76
C SER A 5 15.51 79.96 21.02
N LYS A 6 16.09 81.05 20.49
CA LYS A 6 17.40 81.00 19.81
C LYS A 6 18.54 80.70 20.79
N GLN A 7 18.51 81.24 22.01
CA GLN A 7 19.51 80.92 23.04
C GLN A 7 19.40 79.47 23.54
N LEU A 8 18.19 78.91 23.69
CA LEU A 8 18.02 77.47 23.98
C LEU A 8 18.55 76.59 22.83
N PHE A 9 18.26 76.95 21.57
CA PHE A 9 18.74 76.22 20.39
C PHE A 9 20.26 76.30 20.23
N HIS A 10 20.89 77.44 20.53
CA HIS A 10 22.34 77.61 20.45
C HIS A 10 23.08 76.91 21.60
N PHE A 11 22.47 76.81 22.79
CA PHE A 11 23.06 76.06 23.91
C PHE A 11 22.95 74.53 23.72
N GLN A 12 21.90 74.08 23.02
CA GLN A 12 21.66 72.66 22.69
C GLN A 12 22.36 72.17 21.42
N THR A 13 22.92 73.06 20.61
CA THR A 13 23.75 72.74 19.43
C THR A 13 25.26 72.85 19.71
N SER A 14 25.67 72.69 20.96
CA SER A 14 27.10 72.50 21.26
C SER A 14 27.53 71.08 20.82
N GLU A 15 28.67 70.97 20.16
CA GLU A 15 29.28 69.68 19.78
C GLU A 15 29.37 68.71 20.98
N LEU A 16 29.52 69.24 22.20
CA LEU A 16 29.47 68.47 23.46
C LEU A 16 28.13 67.75 23.69
N PHE A 17 26.99 68.37 23.37
CA PHE A 17 25.67 67.76 23.52
C PHE A 17 25.46 66.64 22.50
N CYS A 18 25.85 66.87 21.25
CA CYS A 18 25.82 65.85 20.20
C CYS A 18 26.75 64.66 20.52
N LEU A 19 27.95 64.94 21.06
CA LEU A 19 28.91 63.93 21.49
C LEU A 19 28.37 63.10 22.67
N CYS A 20 27.72 63.73 23.65
CA CYS A 20 27.10 63.05 24.79
C CYS A 20 25.95 62.12 24.36
N ILE A 21 25.11 62.55 23.41
CA ILE A 21 24.04 61.72 22.85
C ILE A 21 24.61 60.54 22.06
N LYS A 22 25.64 60.76 21.23
CA LYS A 22 26.31 59.69 20.48
C LYS A 22 26.93 58.64 21.40
N LEU A 23 27.66 59.07 22.43
CA LEU A 23 28.27 58.18 23.44
C LEU A 23 27.22 57.37 24.21
N LEU A 24 26.12 58.01 24.62
CA LEU A 24 25.07 57.31 25.34
C LEU A 24 24.31 56.33 24.43
N SER A 25 23.96 56.74 23.21
CA SER A 25 23.34 55.86 22.22
C SER A 25 24.22 54.65 21.86
N PHE A 26 25.55 54.83 21.85
CA PHE A 26 26.51 53.76 21.64
C PHE A 26 26.52 52.78 22.82
N LEU A 27 26.56 53.28 24.06
CA LEU A 27 26.52 52.44 25.26
C LEU A 27 25.22 51.63 25.34
N VAL A 28 24.08 52.24 25.04
CA VAL A 28 22.78 51.53 25.00
C VAL A 28 22.80 50.41 23.96
N LYS A 29 23.38 50.63 22.78
CA LYS A 29 23.53 49.60 21.74
C LYS A 29 24.38 48.42 22.22
N LEU A 30 25.48 48.69 22.93
CA LEU A 30 26.34 47.65 23.51
C LEU A 30 25.63 46.87 24.63
N CYS A 31 24.86 47.54 25.49
CA CYS A 31 24.07 46.87 26.54
C CYS A 31 23.01 45.94 25.95
N ILE A 32 22.32 46.36 24.87
CA ILE A 32 21.36 45.51 24.16
C ILE A 32 22.06 44.28 23.57
N GLY A 33 23.21 44.47 22.90
CA GLY A 33 24.00 43.36 22.37
C GLY A 33 24.43 42.36 23.44
N MET A 34 24.82 42.85 24.63
CA MET A 34 25.16 41.99 25.77
C MET A 34 23.95 41.20 26.30
N ILE A 35 22.75 41.81 26.33
CA ILE A 35 21.51 41.15 26.73
C ILE A 35 21.16 40.04 25.74
N ASP A 36 21.17 40.34 24.44
CA ASP A 36 20.79 39.39 23.40
C ASP A 36 21.78 38.23 23.30
N ALA A 37 23.08 38.48 23.41
CA ALA A 37 24.11 37.44 23.48
C ALA A 37 23.92 36.51 24.70
N GLY A 38 23.57 37.08 25.87
CA GLY A 38 23.32 36.24 27.05
C GLY A 38 22.01 35.47 26.99
N LYS A 39 20.98 35.97 26.29
CA LYS A 39 19.77 35.19 26.00
C LYS A 39 20.10 34.00 25.11
N ALA A 40 20.88 34.21 24.05
CA ALA A 40 21.32 33.13 23.16
C ALA A 40 22.16 32.09 23.93
N TYR A 41 23.09 32.53 24.77
CA TYR A 41 23.88 31.66 25.66
C TYR A 41 22.99 30.81 26.58
N ASN A 42 22.00 31.41 27.25
CA ASN A 42 21.09 30.66 28.13
C ASN A 42 20.24 29.66 27.34
N THR A 43 19.75 30.03 26.16
CA THR A 43 18.99 29.10 25.30
C THR A 43 19.82 27.90 24.88
N ALA A 44 21.07 28.13 24.43
CA ALA A 44 21.99 27.06 24.04
C ALA A 44 22.29 26.11 25.22
N ASN A 45 22.55 26.65 26.42
CA ASN A 45 22.79 25.84 27.60
C ASN A 45 21.56 25.02 28.03
N LYS A 46 20.34 25.57 27.90
CA LYS A 46 19.12 24.79 28.17
C LYS A 46 18.98 23.61 27.22
N GLN A 47 19.27 23.82 25.93
CA GLN A 47 19.24 22.74 24.95
C GLN A 47 20.28 21.66 25.26
N PHE A 48 21.49 22.07 25.64
CA PHE A 48 22.55 21.13 26.06
C PHE A 48 22.15 20.29 27.27
N VAL A 49 21.60 20.92 28.32
CA VAL A 49 21.11 20.21 29.51
C VAL A 49 19.98 19.24 29.19
N ASN A 50 19.06 19.62 28.31
CA ASN A 50 18.00 18.70 27.86
C ASN A 50 18.57 17.48 27.13
N GLY A 51 19.59 17.66 26.28
CA GLY A 51 20.29 16.55 25.63
C GLY A 51 20.94 15.59 26.63
N ILE A 52 21.51 16.10 27.73
CA ILE A 52 22.04 15.25 28.81
C ILE A 52 20.92 14.44 29.48
N ARG A 53 19.75 15.04 29.72
CA ARG A 53 18.60 14.32 30.31
C ARG A 53 18.07 13.22 29.41
N GLU A 54 17.98 13.47 28.10
CA GLU A 54 17.57 12.47 27.11
C GLU A 54 18.57 11.29 27.07
N LEU A 55 19.87 11.58 27.13
CA LEU A 55 20.90 10.55 27.17
C LEU A 55 20.79 9.69 28.45
N ALA A 56 20.57 10.33 29.60
CA ALA A 56 20.31 9.62 30.86
C ALA A 56 19.10 8.68 30.74
N ALA A 57 17.97 9.18 30.20
CA ALA A 57 16.74 8.42 30.01
C ALA A 57 16.85 7.27 28.99
N SER A 58 17.80 7.34 28.06
CA SER A 58 18.08 6.23 27.13
C SER A 58 18.96 5.13 27.73
N SER A 59 19.63 5.42 28.85
CA SER A 59 20.65 4.59 29.48
C SER A 59 20.12 3.82 30.71
N THR A 60 18.81 3.57 30.82
CA THR A 60 18.14 2.96 31.99
C THR A 60 18.59 1.53 32.36
N LYS A 61 19.53 0.97 31.60
CA LYS A 61 20.16 -0.32 31.90
C LYS A 61 21.46 -0.17 32.68
N ASP A 62 21.98 1.05 32.83
CA ASP A 62 23.21 1.37 33.54
C ASP A 62 22.93 2.48 34.58
N ASP A 63 22.69 2.04 35.81
CA ASP A 63 22.37 2.90 36.96
C ASP A 63 23.44 3.96 37.23
N VAL A 64 24.71 3.69 36.90
CA VAL A 64 25.82 4.63 37.13
C VAL A 64 25.75 5.77 36.13
N ILE A 65 25.50 5.47 34.85
CA ILE A 65 25.35 6.48 33.80
C ILE A 65 24.08 7.30 34.02
N GLU A 66 22.95 6.67 34.29
CA GLU A 66 21.67 7.35 34.50
C GLU A 66 21.72 8.32 35.69
N SER A 67 22.18 7.84 36.86
CA SER A 67 22.21 8.64 38.08
C SER A 67 23.21 9.80 38.02
N SER A 68 24.32 9.61 37.32
CA SER A 68 25.37 10.62 37.17
C SER A 68 24.98 11.74 36.22
N LEU A 69 24.46 11.38 35.04
CA LEU A 69 24.01 12.35 34.04
C LEU A 69 22.82 13.16 34.54
N THR A 70 21.91 12.54 35.30
CA THR A 70 20.77 13.23 35.92
C THR A 70 21.24 14.31 36.90
N LYS A 71 22.16 13.99 37.80
CA LYS A 71 22.73 14.96 38.75
C LYS A 71 23.46 16.11 38.06
N PHE A 72 24.25 15.82 37.00
CA PHE A 72 24.88 16.89 36.22
C PHE A 72 23.85 17.79 35.52
N ALA A 73 22.79 17.21 34.96
CA ALA A 73 21.74 17.98 34.32
C ALA A 73 20.95 18.86 35.29
N GLU A 74 20.73 18.41 36.52
CA GLU A 74 20.07 19.19 37.58
C GLU A 74 20.93 20.39 38.00
N SER A 75 22.20 20.17 38.34
CA SER A 75 23.09 21.26 38.73
C SER A 75 23.35 22.25 37.60
N LEU A 76 23.52 21.80 36.35
CA LEU A 76 23.64 22.72 35.21
C LEU A 76 22.35 23.52 34.98
N GLN A 77 21.18 22.93 35.25
CA GLN A 77 19.90 23.64 35.14
C GLN A 77 19.74 24.73 36.20
N GLU A 78 20.18 24.49 37.43
CA GLU A 78 20.17 25.49 38.50
C GLU A 78 21.06 26.69 38.15
N MET A 79 22.26 26.45 37.62
CA MET A 79 23.17 27.51 37.15
C MET A 79 22.53 28.40 36.06
N ILE A 80 21.84 27.79 35.10
CA ILE A 80 21.12 28.53 34.05
C ILE A 80 19.97 29.38 34.62
N ASN A 81 19.30 28.88 35.67
CA ASN A 81 18.21 29.62 36.31
C ASN A 81 18.73 30.91 36.98
N TYR A 82 19.89 30.86 37.63
CA TYR A 82 20.56 32.05 38.18
C TYR A 82 20.93 33.08 37.10
N HIS A 83 21.36 32.64 35.92
CA HIS A 83 21.67 33.52 34.78
C HIS A 83 20.44 34.23 34.19
N THR A 84 19.22 33.74 34.43
CA THR A 84 18.00 34.21 33.76
C THR A 84 17.25 35.29 34.56
N VAL A 85 17.29 35.26 35.89
CA VAL A 85 16.36 36.03 36.75
C VAL A 85 16.74 37.52 36.94
N ARG A 86 18.00 37.93 36.76
CA ARG A 86 18.46 39.25 37.28
C ARG A 86 18.87 40.33 36.27
N ARG A 87 18.63 40.14 34.97
CA ARG A 87 19.01 41.14 33.92
C ARG A 87 17.98 42.26 33.69
N HIS A 88 17.56 42.98 34.74
CA HIS A 88 16.83 44.25 34.60
C HIS A 88 17.80 45.42 34.43
N LEU A 89 18.37 45.56 33.23
CA LEU A 89 19.23 46.68 32.86
C LEU A 89 18.39 47.88 32.37
N MET A 90 18.58 49.03 33.02
CA MET A 90 18.28 50.41 32.59
C MET A 90 16.94 50.60 31.83
N ASP A 91 15.92 51.17 32.47
CA ASP A 91 14.62 51.46 31.82
C ASP A 91 14.72 52.63 30.82
N LEU A 92 15.34 52.34 29.67
CA LEU A 92 15.53 53.24 28.53
C LEU A 92 14.34 53.19 27.56
N ARG A 93 13.26 52.46 27.92
CA ARG A 93 12.10 52.26 27.04
C ARG A 93 11.45 53.57 26.62
N LYS A 94 11.29 54.51 27.57
CA LYS A 94 10.71 55.84 27.32
C LYS A 94 11.54 56.71 26.37
N PHE A 95 12.86 56.66 26.48
CA PHE A 95 13.76 57.38 25.57
C PHE A 95 13.78 56.75 24.17
N LYS A 96 13.83 55.42 24.09
CA LYS A 96 13.80 54.68 22.82
C LYS A 96 12.52 54.97 22.03
N GLU A 97 11.37 55.00 22.70
CA GLU A 97 10.08 55.31 22.08
C GLU A 97 10.02 56.76 21.58
N SER A 98 10.48 57.71 22.41
CA SER A 98 10.48 59.13 22.05
C SER A 98 11.42 59.43 20.87
N LYS A 99 12.57 58.75 20.80
CA LYS A 99 13.49 58.85 19.65
C LYS A 99 12.86 58.30 18.38
N LYS A 100 12.26 57.12 18.44
CA LYS A 100 11.59 56.49 17.30
C LYS A 100 10.48 57.38 16.74
N GLN A 101 9.70 58.01 17.63
CA GLN A 101 8.63 58.93 17.24
C GLN A 101 9.19 60.22 16.61
N PHE A 102 10.30 60.75 17.13
CA PHE A 102 10.99 61.89 16.55
C PHE A 102 11.51 61.61 15.13
N ASP A 103 12.23 60.50 14.94
CA ASP A 103 12.79 60.11 13.64
C ASP A 103 11.67 59.96 12.60
N LYS A 104 10.58 59.27 12.96
CA LYS A 104 9.40 59.09 12.10
C LYS A 104 8.76 60.41 11.66
N VAL A 105 8.46 61.31 12.60
CA VAL A 105 7.79 62.59 12.27
C VAL A 105 8.73 63.55 11.54
N SER A 106 10.05 63.40 11.71
CA SER A 106 11.06 64.11 10.93
C SER A 106 11.01 63.71 9.45
N GLU A 107 10.99 62.40 9.16
CA GLU A 107 10.87 61.87 7.79
C GLU A 107 9.55 62.29 7.13
N GLU A 108 8.43 62.20 7.86
CA GLU A 108 7.12 62.64 7.37
C GLU A 108 7.10 64.14 7.02
N LYS A 109 7.80 64.98 7.81
CA LYS A 109 7.95 66.42 7.53
C LYS A 109 8.79 66.67 6.28
N GLU A 110 9.89 65.94 6.10
CA GLU A 110 10.76 66.01 4.91
C GLU A 110 9.97 65.67 3.64
N ALA A 111 9.18 64.60 3.70
CA ALA A 111 8.30 64.18 2.61
C ALA A 111 7.22 65.23 2.31
N ALA A 112 6.59 65.80 3.34
CA ALA A 112 5.59 66.86 3.17
C ALA A 112 6.19 68.16 2.58
N LEU A 113 7.43 68.51 2.95
CA LEU A 113 8.17 69.64 2.38
C LEU A 113 8.43 69.42 0.88
N THR A 114 8.91 68.23 0.52
CA THR A 114 9.19 67.85 -0.87
C THR A 114 7.93 67.86 -1.71
N LYS A 115 6.84 67.27 -1.19
CA LYS A 115 5.53 67.25 -1.85
C LYS A 115 5.00 68.68 -2.08
N ASN A 116 5.11 69.57 -1.09
CA ASN A 116 4.68 70.96 -1.25
C ASN A 116 5.51 71.74 -2.28
N ALA A 117 6.82 71.48 -2.37
CA ALA A 117 7.71 72.15 -3.31
C ALA A 117 7.52 71.70 -4.78
N GLN A 118 7.08 70.47 -5.01
CA GLN A 118 6.97 69.87 -6.34
C GLN A 118 5.62 70.11 -7.03
N VAL A 119 4.59 70.60 -6.31
CA VAL A 119 3.25 70.77 -6.88
C VAL A 119 3.24 71.90 -7.93
N PRO A 120 2.77 71.62 -9.16
CA PRO A 120 2.66 72.63 -10.22
C PRO A 120 1.70 73.77 -9.87
N ARG A 121 2.11 75.02 -10.16
CA ARG A 121 1.35 76.24 -9.81
C ARG A 121 -0.02 76.37 -10.48
N ASN A 122 -0.28 75.65 -11.58
CA ASN A 122 -1.54 75.70 -12.31
C ASN A 122 -2.68 74.91 -11.65
N LYS A 123 -2.40 74.16 -10.57
CA LYS A 123 -3.38 73.35 -9.85
C LYS A 123 -3.59 73.85 -8.42
N GLN A 124 -4.36 74.93 -8.29
CA GLN A 124 -4.54 75.65 -7.01
C GLN A 124 -5.04 74.76 -5.86
N HIS A 125 -5.96 73.82 -6.14
CA HIS A 125 -6.47 72.88 -5.13
C HIS A 125 -5.39 71.94 -4.57
N GLU A 126 -4.50 71.43 -5.43
CA GLU A 126 -3.40 70.55 -4.99
C GLU A 126 -2.34 71.33 -4.20
N VAL A 127 -2.13 72.62 -4.52
CA VAL A 127 -1.23 73.51 -3.77
C VAL A 127 -1.76 73.74 -2.36
N GLU A 128 -3.07 73.99 -2.22
CA GLU A 128 -3.72 74.21 -0.92
C GLU A 128 -3.69 72.94 -0.05
N GLU A 129 -3.96 71.77 -0.63
CA GLU A 129 -3.87 70.48 0.06
C GLU A 129 -2.45 70.20 0.56
N ALA A 130 -1.43 70.34 -0.31
CA ALA A 130 -0.05 70.11 0.07
C ALA A 130 0.43 71.12 1.15
N THR A 131 -0.08 72.35 1.11
CA THR A 131 0.24 73.39 2.11
C THR A 131 -0.42 73.09 3.46
N ASN A 132 -1.64 72.57 3.46
CA ASN A 132 -2.35 72.14 4.67
C ASN A 132 -1.65 70.95 5.32
N ILE A 133 -1.28 69.93 4.53
CA ILE A 133 -0.51 68.77 5.01
C ILE A 133 0.81 69.22 5.62
N LEU A 134 1.58 70.07 4.90
CA LEU A 134 2.85 70.59 5.41
C LEU A 134 2.67 71.37 6.73
N THR A 135 1.59 72.16 6.85
CA THR A 135 1.30 72.92 8.06
C THR A 135 0.96 72.01 9.24
N ALA A 136 0.16 70.96 9.02
CA ALA A 136 -0.17 69.97 10.04
C ALA A 136 1.08 69.19 10.50
N THR A 137 1.88 68.69 9.57
CA THR A 137 3.11 67.94 9.88
C THR A 137 4.15 68.83 10.57
N ARG A 138 4.27 70.10 10.19
CA ARG A 138 5.14 71.08 10.90
C ARG A 138 4.69 71.31 12.34
N LYS A 139 3.38 71.38 12.61
CA LYS A 139 2.85 71.50 13.98
C LYS A 139 3.16 70.25 14.80
N CYS A 140 2.89 69.06 14.26
CA CYS A 140 3.20 67.79 14.90
C CYS A 140 4.70 67.67 15.22
N PHE A 141 5.56 67.96 14.25
CA PHE A 141 7.01 67.95 14.42
C PHE A 141 7.46 68.87 15.56
N ARG A 142 6.92 70.09 15.67
CA ARG A 142 7.27 71.01 16.76
C ARG A 142 6.96 70.44 18.15
N HIS A 143 5.82 69.76 18.32
CA HIS A 143 5.47 69.14 19.59
C HIS A 143 6.38 67.96 19.91
N ILE A 144 6.57 67.03 18.96
CA ILE A 144 7.39 65.85 19.16
C ILE A 144 8.88 66.20 19.38
N VAL A 145 9.40 67.24 18.72
CA VAL A 145 10.76 67.73 18.98
C VAL A 145 10.90 68.24 20.41
N LEU A 146 9.92 68.98 20.93
CA LEU A 146 9.96 69.47 22.31
C LEU A 146 9.91 68.32 23.32
N ASP A 147 9.09 67.32 23.09
CA ASP A 147 9.03 66.11 23.93
C ASP A 147 10.35 65.33 23.88
N TYR A 148 10.92 65.16 22.69
CA TYR A 148 12.21 64.49 22.51
C TYR A 148 13.34 65.24 23.23
N VAL A 149 13.38 66.56 23.11
CA VAL A 149 14.34 67.43 23.81
C VAL A 149 14.15 67.38 25.32
N LEU A 150 12.91 67.35 25.82
CA LEU A 150 12.61 67.18 27.24
C LEU A 150 13.14 65.84 27.76
N GLN A 151 12.90 64.74 27.03
CA GLN A 151 13.41 63.42 27.41
C GLN A 151 14.94 63.38 27.41
N ILE A 152 15.60 64.05 26.46
CA ILE A 152 17.06 64.17 26.47
C ILE A 152 17.55 64.93 27.71
N ASN A 153 16.91 66.04 28.08
CA ASN A 153 17.30 66.83 29.25
C ASN A 153 17.10 66.07 30.56
N VAL A 154 15.99 65.32 30.70
CA VAL A 154 15.73 64.44 31.85
C VAL A 154 16.77 63.32 31.93
N LEU A 155 17.16 62.78 30.79
CA LEU A 155 18.16 61.73 30.74
C LEU A 155 19.57 62.27 31.05
N GLN A 156 19.90 63.49 30.60
CA GLN A 156 21.15 64.16 30.92
C GLN A 156 21.27 64.45 32.42
N SER A 157 20.19 64.91 33.07
CA SER A 157 20.19 65.17 34.53
C SER A 157 20.36 63.89 35.34
N LYS A 158 19.87 62.76 34.83
CA LYS A 158 20.00 61.43 35.45
C LYS A 158 21.22 60.63 34.99
N ARG A 159 21.99 61.13 34.01
CA ARG A 159 23.07 60.38 33.34
C ARG A 159 24.09 59.80 34.31
N ARG A 160 24.59 60.63 35.26
CA ARG A 160 25.62 60.20 36.21
C ARG A 160 25.11 59.09 37.13
N SER A 161 23.89 59.24 37.67
CA SER A 161 23.30 58.26 38.59
C SER A 161 22.92 56.96 37.88
N GLU A 162 22.34 57.02 36.68
CA GLU A 162 21.88 55.82 35.96
C GLU A 162 23.05 55.00 35.39
N ILE A 163 24.11 55.65 34.91
CA ILE A 163 25.33 54.95 34.48
C ILE A 163 25.98 54.25 35.68
N LEU A 164 26.18 54.95 36.80
CA LEU A 164 26.81 54.35 37.98
C LEU A 164 25.97 53.20 38.55
N LYS A 165 24.66 53.36 38.67
CA LYS A 165 23.75 52.28 39.09
C LYS A 165 23.82 51.07 38.17
N SER A 166 23.79 51.28 36.85
CA SER A 166 23.79 50.17 35.89
C SER A 166 25.11 49.40 35.87
N VAL A 167 26.23 50.12 35.92
CA VAL A 167 27.55 49.49 36.01
C VAL A 167 27.66 48.72 37.32
N ASN A 168 27.25 49.33 38.43
CA ASN A 168 27.31 48.70 39.75
C ASN A 168 26.44 47.43 39.83
N ILE A 169 25.20 47.46 39.31
CA ILE A 169 24.33 46.28 39.21
C ILE A 169 25.01 45.18 38.38
N VAL A 170 25.58 45.51 37.21
CA VAL A 170 26.27 44.50 36.38
C VAL A 170 27.43 43.83 37.13
N PHE A 171 28.23 44.60 37.86
CA PHE A 171 29.33 44.05 38.65
C PHE A 171 28.86 43.18 39.82
N TYR A 172 27.82 43.60 40.55
CA TYR A 172 27.24 42.80 41.63
C TYR A 172 26.61 41.51 41.13
N GLU A 173 25.84 41.58 40.04
CA GLU A 173 25.21 40.41 39.43
C GLU A 173 26.25 39.42 38.89
N ASN A 174 27.30 39.92 38.23
CA ASN A 174 28.38 39.08 37.76
C ASN A 174 29.15 38.45 38.94
N ASN A 175 29.44 39.21 39.99
CA ASN A 175 30.12 38.68 41.18
C ASN A 175 29.29 37.59 41.86
N HIS A 176 28.00 37.83 42.07
CA HIS A 176 27.09 36.85 42.66
C HIS A 176 26.98 35.58 41.82
N MET A 177 26.83 35.72 40.50
CA MET A 177 26.81 34.59 39.56
C MET A 177 28.07 33.73 39.65
N ASN A 178 29.25 34.36 39.74
CA ASN A 178 30.52 33.64 39.87
C ASN A 178 30.63 32.90 41.22
N LEU A 179 30.18 33.53 42.32
CA LEU A 179 30.20 32.91 43.66
C LEU A 179 29.22 31.72 43.73
N THR A 180 27.98 31.90 43.31
CA THR A 180 26.98 30.83 43.32
C THR A 180 27.33 29.69 42.36
N GLY A 181 27.90 30.01 41.19
CA GLY A 181 28.44 29.00 40.28
C GLY A 181 29.59 28.21 40.92
N TYR A 182 30.49 28.87 41.62
CA TYR A 182 31.60 28.23 42.34
C TYR A 182 31.12 27.27 43.44
N ASP A 183 30.13 27.69 44.24
CA ASP A 183 29.55 26.85 45.30
C ASP A 183 28.94 25.57 44.70
N LEU A 184 28.15 25.71 43.63
CA LEU A 184 27.52 24.58 42.94
C LEU A 184 28.53 23.60 42.33
N PHE A 185 29.62 24.11 41.73
CA PHE A 185 30.68 23.25 41.20
C PHE A 185 31.50 22.58 42.30
N SER A 186 31.64 23.22 43.46
CA SER A 186 32.28 22.64 44.63
C SER A 186 31.46 21.49 45.22
N GLU A 187 30.13 21.61 45.22
CA GLU A 187 29.22 20.50 45.59
C GLU A 187 29.28 19.31 44.62
N LEU A 188 29.51 19.57 43.32
CA LEU A 188 29.68 18.52 42.30
C LEU A 188 31.06 17.84 42.34
N GLN A 189 32.06 18.46 42.97
CA GLN A 189 33.45 17.98 42.93
C GLN A 189 33.64 16.54 43.43
N PRO A 190 32.99 16.06 44.52
CA PRO A 190 33.09 14.68 44.97
C PRO A 190 32.52 13.69 43.94
N LEU A 191 31.40 14.02 43.30
CA LEU A 191 30.78 13.20 42.26
C LEU A 191 31.70 13.06 41.06
N MET A 192 32.32 14.16 40.61
CA MET A 192 33.28 14.14 39.50
C MET A 192 34.51 13.26 39.82
N LYS A 193 35.02 13.31 41.05
CA LYS A 193 36.13 12.45 41.48
C LYS A 193 35.75 10.98 41.52
N GLN A 194 34.57 10.67 42.05
CA GLN A 194 34.05 9.30 42.09
C GLN A 194 33.89 8.73 40.67
N LEU A 195 33.33 9.52 39.75
CA LEU A 195 33.17 9.11 38.35
C LEU A 195 34.50 8.93 37.63
N GLY A 196 35.49 9.77 37.92
CA GLY A 196 36.85 9.59 37.41
C GLY A 196 37.43 8.22 37.79
N GLY A 197 37.29 7.83 39.07
CA GLY A 197 37.76 6.51 39.52
C GLY A 197 36.98 5.34 38.92
N GLN A 198 35.66 5.48 38.74
CA GLN A 198 34.83 4.47 38.07
C GLN A 198 35.20 4.33 36.59
N LEU A 199 35.47 5.45 35.91
CA LEU A 199 35.90 5.44 34.51
C LEU A 199 37.23 4.71 34.33
N ASP A 200 38.22 4.98 35.20
CA ASP A 200 39.51 4.28 35.15
C ASP A 200 39.34 2.77 35.32
N GLN A 201 38.47 2.34 36.24
CA GLN A 201 38.16 0.91 36.43
C GLN A 201 37.47 0.29 35.20
N LEU A 202 36.48 0.97 34.63
CA LEU A 202 35.78 0.51 33.42
C LEU A 202 36.72 0.38 32.22
N VAL A 203 37.70 1.28 32.09
CA VAL A 203 38.72 1.21 31.03
C VAL A 203 39.61 -0.03 31.21
N VAL A 204 39.99 -0.36 32.45
CA VAL A 204 40.77 -1.56 32.76
C VAL A 204 39.97 -2.84 32.46
N ASP A 205 38.70 -2.88 32.87
CA ASP A 205 37.84 -4.03 32.64
C ASP A 205 37.57 -4.27 31.15
N ALA A 206 37.32 -3.20 30.38
CA ALA A 206 37.18 -3.28 28.93
C ALA A 206 38.48 -3.75 28.24
N ALA A 207 39.65 -3.33 28.72
CA ALA A 207 40.93 -3.80 28.20
C ALA A 207 41.17 -5.30 28.49
N LYS A 208 40.73 -5.77 29.65
CA LYS A 208 40.78 -7.19 30.01
C LYS A 208 39.82 -8.02 29.15
N GLU A 209 38.58 -7.60 29.00
CA GLU A 209 37.59 -8.27 28.15
C GLU A 209 38.04 -8.33 26.69
N LYS A 210 38.60 -7.22 26.18
CA LYS A 210 39.21 -7.19 24.85
C LYS A 210 40.30 -8.25 24.70
N ARG A 211 41.23 -8.35 25.65
CA ARG A 211 42.31 -9.35 25.61
C ARG A 211 41.75 -10.78 25.63
N ASP A 212 40.78 -11.06 26.49
CA ASP A 212 40.14 -12.37 26.58
C ASP A 212 39.43 -12.73 25.26
N MET A 213 38.76 -11.77 24.63
CA MET A 213 38.12 -11.94 23.32
C MET A 213 39.12 -12.15 22.19
N GLU A 214 40.24 -11.43 22.18
CA GLU A 214 41.35 -11.62 21.23
C GLU A 214 41.95 -13.03 21.37
N GLN A 215 42.11 -13.53 22.60
CA GLN A 215 42.60 -14.88 22.84
C GLN A 215 41.60 -15.96 22.36
N LYS A 216 40.31 -15.78 22.65
CA LYS A 216 39.24 -16.66 22.12
C LYS A 216 39.23 -16.66 20.59
N HIS A 217 39.33 -15.48 19.97
CA HIS A 217 39.37 -15.31 18.53
C HIS A 217 40.58 -16.04 17.91
N SER A 218 41.78 -15.88 18.49
CA SER A 218 42.98 -16.61 18.06
C SER A 218 42.81 -18.13 18.18
N THR A 219 42.18 -18.60 19.27
CA THR A 219 41.92 -20.04 19.50
C THR A 219 40.94 -20.61 18.46
N ILE A 220 39.90 -19.86 18.08
CA ILE A 220 38.94 -20.26 17.04
C ILE A 220 39.62 -20.30 15.68
N GLN A 221 40.39 -19.26 15.33
CA GLN A 221 41.15 -19.23 14.07
C GLN A 221 42.10 -20.42 13.93
N GLN A 222 42.76 -20.85 15.01
CA GLN A 222 43.63 -22.04 14.98
C GLN A 222 42.85 -23.36 14.77
N LYS A 223 41.58 -23.43 15.21
CA LYS A 223 40.73 -24.62 15.05
C LYS A 223 40.11 -24.72 13.64
N ASP A 224 39.70 -23.59 13.05
CA ASP A 224 38.99 -23.56 11.76
C ASP A 224 39.83 -24.06 10.57
N PHE A 225 41.17 -24.00 10.63
CA PHE A 225 42.03 -24.57 9.57
C PHE A 225 42.14 -26.11 9.58
N SER A 226 41.65 -26.79 10.62
CA SER A 226 41.87 -28.24 10.83
C SER A 226 40.65 -29.12 10.60
N ASN A 227 39.45 -28.55 10.42
CA ASN A 227 38.21 -29.29 10.18
C ASN A 227 37.25 -28.50 9.28
N ASP A 228 37.21 -28.83 7.98
CA ASP A 228 36.06 -28.53 7.09
C ASP A 228 34.87 -29.48 7.38
N ASP A 229 34.72 -29.86 8.65
CA ASP A 229 33.81 -30.88 9.11
C ASP A 229 33.11 -30.32 10.33
N THR A 230 32.15 -29.42 10.07
CA THR A 230 31.14 -29.02 11.06
C THR A 230 30.56 -30.31 11.64
N LYS A 231 31.01 -30.72 12.83
CA LYS A 231 30.39 -31.80 13.60
C LYS A 231 29.01 -31.30 14.00
N LEU A 232 28.03 -31.50 13.12
CA LEU A 232 26.63 -31.43 13.52
C LEU A 232 26.35 -32.65 14.38
N GLU A 233 26.46 -32.45 15.67
CA GLU A 233 26.01 -33.40 16.67
C GLU A 233 24.48 -33.36 16.69
N TYR A 234 23.87 -34.42 16.15
CA TYR A 234 22.44 -34.68 16.26
C TYR A 234 22.18 -35.28 17.64
N ASN A 235 21.45 -34.56 18.50
CA ASN A 235 21.10 -35.02 19.83
C ASN A 235 19.58 -34.96 20.00
N VAL A 236 18.94 -36.14 20.02
CA VAL A 236 17.49 -36.28 20.19
C VAL A 236 17.04 -35.88 21.60
N ASP A 237 17.97 -35.93 22.55
CA ASP A 237 17.73 -35.73 23.99
C ASP A 237 18.33 -34.40 24.47
N ALA A 238 18.52 -33.42 23.59
CA ALA A 238 19.06 -32.12 23.97
C ALA A 238 18.09 -31.39 24.91
N ASP A 239 18.61 -30.86 26.04
CA ASP A 239 17.83 -30.20 27.10
C ASP A 239 16.93 -29.03 26.61
N ASN A 240 17.20 -28.51 25.42
CA ASN A 240 16.47 -27.43 24.76
C ASN A 240 15.35 -27.90 23.81
N GLY A 241 15.15 -29.21 23.64
CA GLY A 241 14.10 -29.78 22.77
C GLY A 241 14.34 -29.62 21.26
N ILE A 242 15.55 -29.21 20.85
CA ILE A 242 15.94 -29.03 19.44
C ILE A 242 16.82 -30.21 19.02
N ALA A 243 16.31 -31.04 18.12
CA ALA A 243 17.01 -32.25 17.67
C ALA A 243 18.14 -31.95 16.67
N MET A 244 17.96 -30.92 15.83
CA MET A 244 18.96 -30.45 14.87
C MET A 244 18.63 -29.02 14.42
N GLU A 245 19.65 -28.20 14.20
CA GLU A 245 19.49 -26.88 13.58
C GLU A 245 20.63 -26.55 12.60
N GLY A 246 20.36 -25.68 11.64
CA GLY A 246 21.35 -25.23 10.67
C GLY A 246 20.76 -24.65 9.39
N TYR A 247 21.63 -24.17 8.50
CA TYR A 247 21.20 -23.63 7.22
C TYR A 247 20.88 -24.74 6.21
N LEU A 248 19.73 -24.59 5.54
CA LEU A 248 19.39 -25.31 4.33
C LEU A 248 18.85 -24.34 3.29
N PHE A 249 19.00 -24.69 2.02
CA PHE A 249 18.24 -24.05 0.95
C PHE A 249 16.90 -24.76 0.81
N LYS A 250 15.81 -24.00 0.83
CA LYS A 250 14.47 -24.52 0.53
C LYS A 250 14.07 -24.07 -0.86
N ARG A 251 13.52 -24.98 -1.66
CA ARG A 251 12.85 -24.63 -2.91
C ARG A 251 11.51 -24.01 -2.56
N ALA A 252 11.26 -22.79 -3.02
CA ALA A 252 9.96 -22.18 -2.88
C ALA A 252 8.92 -22.99 -3.66
N SER A 253 7.72 -23.11 -3.10
CA SER A 253 6.56 -23.73 -3.75
C SER A 253 5.90 -22.78 -4.77
N ASN A 254 6.54 -21.65 -5.11
CA ASN A 254 6.07 -20.70 -6.10
C ASN A 254 6.61 -21.03 -7.50
N ALA A 255 5.96 -20.51 -8.54
CA ALA A 255 6.29 -20.77 -9.95
C ALA A 255 7.78 -20.61 -10.30
N PHE A 256 8.45 -19.61 -9.71
CA PHE A 256 9.88 -19.36 -9.95
C PHE A 256 10.83 -20.40 -9.33
N LYS A 257 10.30 -21.40 -8.58
CA LYS A 257 11.03 -22.50 -7.91
C LYS A 257 12.32 -22.02 -7.22
N THR A 258 12.25 -20.82 -6.64
CA THR A 258 13.45 -20.11 -6.15
C THR A 258 14.02 -20.79 -4.92
N TRP A 259 15.33 -20.98 -4.91
CA TRP A 259 16.03 -21.54 -3.76
C TRP A 259 16.40 -20.46 -2.77
N ASN A 260 15.94 -20.65 -1.55
CA ASN A 260 16.04 -19.67 -0.49
C ASN A 260 16.77 -20.26 0.71
N ARG A 261 17.93 -19.71 1.07
CA ARG A 261 18.68 -20.11 2.27
C ARG A 261 17.93 -19.65 3.52
N ARG A 262 17.63 -20.57 4.44
CA ARG A 262 16.92 -20.30 5.70
C ARG A 262 17.56 -21.09 6.84
N TRP A 263 17.41 -20.61 8.07
CA TRP A 263 17.82 -21.36 9.27
C TRP A 263 16.69 -22.31 9.64
N PHE A 264 16.96 -23.61 9.60
CA PHE A 264 15.99 -24.66 9.94
C PHE A 264 16.27 -25.20 11.33
N SER A 265 15.22 -25.59 12.04
CA SER A 265 15.32 -26.38 13.26
C SER A 265 14.26 -27.48 13.28
N ILE A 266 14.63 -28.62 13.86
CA ILE A 266 13.71 -29.71 14.19
C ILE A 266 13.44 -29.60 15.68
N GLN A 267 12.19 -29.27 16.05
CA GLN A 267 11.79 -29.04 17.43
C GLN A 267 10.37 -29.57 17.63
N ASN A 268 10.10 -30.25 18.75
CA ASN A 268 8.76 -30.71 19.15
C ASN A 268 7.98 -31.43 18.03
N ASN A 269 8.60 -32.39 17.33
CA ASN A 269 8.00 -33.12 16.20
C ASN A 269 7.59 -32.25 14.99
N GLN A 270 8.11 -31.02 14.90
CA GLN A 270 7.90 -30.08 13.80
C GLN A 270 9.20 -29.76 13.08
N LEU A 271 9.08 -29.48 11.79
CA LEU A 271 10.15 -28.87 11.00
C LEU A 271 9.81 -27.39 10.76
N VAL A 272 10.64 -26.50 11.28
CA VAL A 272 10.41 -25.05 11.20
C VAL A 272 11.61 -24.33 10.58
N TYR A 273 11.39 -23.11 10.07
CA TYR A 273 12.47 -22.24 9.62
C TYR A 273 12.30 -20.77 10.03
N GLN A 274 13.41 -20.05 10.12
CA GLN A 274 13.47 -18.60 10.35
C GLN A 274 14.14 -17.89 9.17
N LYS A 275 13.68 -16.67 8.86
CA LYS A 275 14.28 -15.84 7.79
C LYS A 275 15.43 -15.01 8.33
N LYS A 276 15.26 -14.38 9.49
CA LYS A 276 16.27 -13.62 10.22
C LYS A 276 16.36 -14.10 11.67
N PHE A 277 17.50 -13.83 12.30
CA PHE A 277 17.71 -14.09 13.71
C PHE A 277 16.64 -13.36 14.56
N LYS A 278 15.92 -14.11 15.40
CA LYS A 278 14.75 -13.69 16.22
C LYS A 278 13.39 -13.57 15.52
N ASP A 279 13.25 -14.00 14.26
CA ASP A 279 11.92 -14.13 13.65
C ASP A 279 11.11 -15.27 14.31
N ASN A 280 9.78 -15.12 14.33
CA ASN A 280 8.90 -16.22 14.71
C ASN A 280 9.11 -17.42 13.76
N PRO A 281 9.35 -18.64 14.27
CA PRO A 281 9.55 -19.82 13.44
C PRO A 281 8.35 -20.07 12.54
N THR A 282 8.58 -20.20 11.24
CA THR A 282 7.55 -20.59 10.28
C THR A 282 7.51 -22.10 10.17
N VAL A 283 6.36 -22.71 10.47
CA VAL A 283 6.16 -24.15 10.40
C VAL A 283 6.12 -24.61 8.93
N VAL A 284 7.07 -25.48 8.57
CA VAL A 284 7.11 -26.15 7.26
C VAL A 284 6.24 -27.39 7.30
N VAL A 285 6.39 -28.16 8.37
CA VAL A 285 5.67 -29.41 8.64
C VAL A 285 5.15 -29.35 10.07
N GLU A 286 3.83 -29.44 10.22
CA GLU A 286 3.14 -29.38 11.51
C GLU A 286 3.26 -30.69 12.31
N ASP A 287 3.43 -31.80 11.61
CA ASP A 287 3.57 -33.12 12.21
C ASP A 287 4.49 -34.02 11.37
N LEU A 288 5.70 -34.25 11.87
CA LEU A 288 6.66 -35.12 11.20
C LEU A 288 6.18 -36.57 11.13
N ARG A 289 5.26 -37.06 11.99
CA ARG A 289 4.80 -38.47 11.98
C ARG A 289 4.24 -38.89 10.62
N LEU A 290 3.54 -38.00 9.95
CA LEU A 290 2.91 -38.29 8.67
C LEU A 290 3.84 -38.09 7.48
N CYS A 291 5.13 -37.86 7.73
CA CYS A 291 6.10 -37.50 6.70
C CYS A 291 6.98 -38.66 6.26
N THR A 292 7.44 -38.59 5.01
CA THR A 292 8.47 -39.47 4.46
C THR A 292 9.58 -38.63 3.85
N VAL A 293 10.82 -39.13 3.91
CA VAL A 293 11.98 -38.44 3.32
C VAL A 293 12.37 -39.17 2.04
N LYS A 294 12.37 -38.46 0.91
CA LYS A 294 12.76 -38.98 -0.40
C LYS A 294 14.13 -38.45 -0.81
N HIS A 295 14.89 -39.32 -1.47
CA HIS A 295 16.11 -38.95 -2.15
C HIS A 295 15.75 -38.42 -3.54
N CYS A 296 16.32 -37.27 -3.92
CA CYS A 296 16.07 -36.66 -5.22
C CYS A 296 17.36 -36.73 -6.04
N GLU A 297 17.46 -37.71 -6.93
CA GLU A 297 18.61 -37.90 -7.83
C GLU A 297 18.41 -37.19 -9.17
N ASP A 298 17.15 -36.98 -9.58
CA ASP A 298 16.77 -36.43 -10.90
C ASP A 298 16.69 -34.89 -10.97
N ILE A 299 17.35 -34.18 -10.05
CA ILE A 299 17.27 -32.70 -9.96
C ILE A 299 18.66 -32.11 -10.20
N GLU A 300 18.73 -31.05 -11.01
CA GLU A 300 19.99 -30.40 -11.43
C GLU A 300 20.92 -29.96 -10.27
N ARG A 301 20.39 -29.77 -9.06
CA ARG A 301 21.17 -29.31 -7.89
C ARG A 301 21.66 -30.47 -7.04
N ARG A 302 22.96 -30.45 -6.72
CA ARG A 302 23.60 -31.42 -5.81
C ARG A 302 23.05 -31.29 -4.39
N PHE A 303 23.03 -32.43 -3.70
CA PHE A 303 22.72 -32.58 -2.28
C PHE A 303 21.26 -32.28 -1.87
N CYS A 304 20.32 -32.49 -2.79
CA CYS A 304 18.90 -32.31 -2.54
C CYS A 304 18.26 -33.52 -1.84
N PHE A 305 17.21 -33.23 -1.07
CA PHE A 305 16.31 -34.21 -0.47
C PHE A 305 14.92 -33.59 -0.29
N GLU A 306 13.90 -34.42 -0.23
CA GLU A 306 12.51 -33.96 -0.14
C GLU A 306 11.84 -34.55 1.09
N VAL A 307 11.14 -33.72 1.85
CA VAL A 307 10.28 -34.14 2.96
C VAL A 307 8.83 -34.00 2.50
N VAL A 308 8.17 -35.15 2.34
CA VAL A 308 6.81 -35.26 1.82
C VAL A 308 5.86 -35.51 2.99
N SER A 309 4.91 -34.62 3.18
CA SER A 309 3.75 -34.76 4.08
C SER A 309 2.46 -34.93 3.26
N PRO A 310 1.32 -35.32 3.86
CA PRO A 310 0.06 -35.52 3.13
C PRO A 310 -0.47 -34.26 2.43
N THR A 311 -0.14 -33.08 2.95
CA THR A 311 -0.65 -31.80 2.44
C THR A 311 0.41 -30.94 1.76
N LYS A 312 1.70 -31.21 2.00
CA LYS A 312 2.83 -30.40 1.49
C LYS A 312 4.03 -31.27 1.17
N SER A 313 4.70 -30.99 0.07
CA SER A 313 6.04 -31.49 -0.22
C SER A 313 7.05 -30.35 -0.14
N CYS A 314 8.10 -30.51 0.66
CA CYS A 314 9.15 -29.52 0.84
C CYS A 314 10.49 -30.06 0.34
N MET A 315 11.03 -29.40 -0.68
CA MET A 315 12.32 -29.74 -1.24
C MET A 315 13.43 -28.87 -0.64
N MET A 316 14.48 -29.53 -0.19
CA MET A 316 15.58 -28.92 0.54
C MET A 316 16.93 -29.35 -0.03
N GLN A 317 17.94 -28.52 0.18
CA GLN A 317 19.30 -28.75 -0.27
C GLN A 317 20.26 -28.40 0.87
N ALA A 318 21.17 -29.33 1.17
CA ALA A 318 22.26 -29.15 2.12
C ALA A 318 23.54 -28.66 1.42
N ASP A 319 24.48 -28.10 2.18
CA ASP A 319 25.73 -27.57 1.63
C ASP A 319 26.76 -28.67 1.25
N SER A 320 26.61 -29.90 1.78
CA SER A 320 27.49 -31.04 1.46
C SER A 320 26.77 -32.38 1.56
N GLU A 321 27.36 -33.44 0.99
CA GLU A 321 26.81 -34.80 1.06
C GLU A 321 26.74 -35.33 2.50
N LYS A 322 27.72 -34.97 3.34
CA LYS A 322 27.72 -35.33 4.76
C LYS A 322 26.57 -34.66 5.50
N LEU A 323 26.35 -33.36 5.24
CA LEU A 323 25.24 -32.60 5.80
C LEU A 323 23.89 -33.14 5.33
N ARG A 324 23.76 -33.47 4.04
CA ARG A 324 22.55 -34.09 3.49
C ARG A 324 22.20 -35.38 4.20
N LYS A 325 23.17 -36.29 4.37
CA LYS A 325 22.99 -37.55 5.11
C LYS A 325 22.61 -37.30 6.58
N ALA A 326 23.25 -36.33 7.23
CA ALA A 326 22.93 -35.96 8.61
C ALA A 326 21.49 -35.43 8.75
N TRP A 327 21.07 -34.51 7.88
CA TRP A 327 19.70 -33.97 7.87
C TRP A 327 18.65 -35.03 7.57
N ILE A 328 18.87 -35.90 6.57
CA ILE A 328 17.94 -37.01 6.27
C ILE A 328 17.81 -37.93 7.49
N LYS A 329 18.93 -38.33 8.09
CA LYS A 329 18.94 -39.21 9.27
C LYS A 329 18.25 -38.56 10.46
N ALA A 330 18.47 -37.27 10.69
CA ALA A 330 17.82 -36.51 11.74
C ALA A 330 16.29 -36.49 11.57
N VAL A 331 15.82 -36.14 10.38
CA VAL A 331 14.37 -36.12 10.07
C VAL A 331 13.77 -37.53 10.21
N GLN A 332 14.41 -38.57 9.67
CA GLN A 332 13.94 -39.96 9.80
C GLN A 332 13.86 -40.42 11.26
N ASN A 333 14.86 -40.08 12.07
CA ASN A 333 14.86 -40.42 13.50
C ASN A 333 13.78 -39.66 14.27
N SER A 334 13.57 -38.37 13.97
CA SER A 334 12.47 -37.59 14.57
C SER A 334 11.10 -38.14 14.19
N ILE A 335 10.90 -38.59 12.94
CA ILE A 335 9.69 -39.31 12.52
C ILE A 335 9.51 -40.57 13.38
N ALA A 336 10.56 -41.38 13.55
CA ALA A 336 10.50 -42.62 14.32
C ALA A 336 10.26 -42.38 15.83
N THR A 337 10.82 -41.33 16.42
CA THR A 337 10.56 -40.95 17.82
C THR A 337 9.11 -40.52 18.00
N ALA A 338 8.58 -39.71 17.09
CA ALA A 338 7.20 -39.24 17.16
C ALA A 338 6.16 -40.38 17.02
N PHE A 339 6.53 -41.51 16.40
CA PHE A 339 5.70 -42.74 16.42
C PHE A 339 5.78 -43.51 17.74
N ARG A 340 6.91 -43.47 18.45
CA ARG A 340 7.11 -44.21 19.72
C ARG A 340 6.36 -43.58 20.90
N GLU A 341 6.17 -42.27 20.90
CA GLU A 341 5.38 -41.56 21.94
C GLU A 341 3.91 -42.04 22.01
N GLN A 342 3.39 -42.71 20.97
CA GLN A 342 2.04 -43.30 20.98
C GLN A 342 1.95 -44.64 21.73
N GLY A 343 3.09 -45.30 21.98
CA GLY A 343 3.15 -46.62 22.64
C GLY A 343 2.93 -46.57 24.15
N GLU A 344 3.26 -45.45 24.81
CA GLU A 344 3.14 -45.31 26.27
C GLU A 344 1.80 -44.71 26.73
N ASP A 345 1.10 -43.98 25.86
CA ASP A 345 -0.21 -43.37 26.18
C ASP A 345 -1.42 -44.27 25.86
N ALA A 346 -1.24 -45.33 25.05
CA ALA A 346 -2.31 -46.26 24.69
C ALA A 346 -2.63 -47.32 25.77
N GLU A 347 -1.73 -47.56 26.74
CA GLU A 347 -1.92 -48.57 27.80
C GLU A 347 -2.58 -48.05 29.08
N LYS A 348 -2.92 -46.76 29.19
CA LYS A 348 -3.49 -46.16 30.42
C LYS A 348 -4.96 -45.75 30.37
N LEU A 349 -5.67 -45.95 29.25
CA LEU A 349 -7.05 -45.48 29.10
C LEU A 349 -8.12 -46.58 29.05
N ASP A 350 -7.79 -47.80 29.45
CA ASP A 350 -8.77 -48.89 29.56
C ASP A 350 -8.96 -49.39 31.00
N ARG A 351 -9.19 -48.45 31.93
CA ARG A 351 -9.77 -48.77 33.24
C ARG A 351 -10.28 -47.54 33.99
N LYS A 352 -11.53 -47.16 33.73
CA LYS A 352 -12.61 -47.07 34.74
C LYS A 352 -13.80 -46.29 34.21
N SER A 353 -14.91 -47.00 34.23
CA SER A 353 -16.29 -46.59 34.07
C SER A 353 -16.75 -45.54 35.11
N SER A 354 -17.63 -44.66 34.62
CA SER A 354 -18.86 -44.19 35.28
C SER A 354 -18.90 -42.83 36.02
N THR A 355 -19.90 -42.07 35.55
CA THR A 355 -20.93 -41.28 36.27
C THR A 355 -20.73 -39.79 36.62
N SER A 356 -21.57 -39.00 35.93
CA SER A 356 -22.49 -37.93 36.41
C SER A 356 -22.10 -36.44 36.43
N THR A 357 -22.88 -35.70 35.61
CA THR A 357 -23.64 -34.46 35.88
C THR A 357 -22.98 -33.09 35.97
N GLY A 358 -23.60 -32.12 35.26
CA GLY A 358 -23.50 -30.66 35.45
C GLY A 358 -22.98 -29.94 34.20
N SER A 359 -23.82 -29.64 33.21
CA SER A 359 -24.58 -28.38 33.05
C SER A 359 -23.72 -27.11 33.07
N LEU A 360 -23.57 -26.47 31.91
CA LEU A 360 -23.83 -25.04 31.64
C LEU A 360 -23.49 -24.72 30.19
N GLU A 361 -24.48 -24.17 29.47
CA GLU A 361 -24.36 -23.60 28.13
C GLU A 361 -23.56 -22.28 28.18
N SER A 362 -22.71 -22.04 27.18
CA SER A 362 -22.49 -20.68 26.67
C SER A 362 -21.97 -20.71 25.24
N GLY A 363 -22.54 -19.84 24.42
CA GLY A 363 -22.49 -19.86 22.96
C GLY A 363 -21.10 -19.78 22.34
N GLY A 364 -20.90 -20.61 21.32
CA GLY A 364 -19.80 -20.48 20.37
C GLY A 364 -20.35 -20.02 19.03
N GLU A 365 -19.97 -18.80 18.62
CA GLU A 365 -19.98 -18.41 17.21
C GLU A 365 -19.12 -19.42 16.41
N PRO A 366 -19.53 -19.83 15.20
CA PRO A 366 -18.71 -20.72 14.38
C PRO A 366 -17.56 -19.90 13.78
N LYS A 367 -16.37 -20.04 14.36
CA LYS A 367 -15.12 -19.66 13.68
C LYS A 367 -15.02 -20.43 12.37
N GLU A 368 -15.06 -19.69 11.26
CA GLU A 368 -14.72 -20.14 9.91
C GLU A 368 -13.42 -20.94 9.94
N LYS A 369 -13.54 -22.26 9.73
CA LYS A 369 -12.40 -23.10 9.37
C LYS A 369 -12.03 -22.77 7.93
N SER A 370 -10.86 -22.18 7.75
CA SER A 370 -10.20 -21.94 6.46
C SER A 370 -10.22 -23.21 5.58
N LEU A 371 -11.10 -23.23 4.58
CA LEU A 371 -11.24 -24.28 3.57
C LEU A 371 -10.12 -24.14 2.52
N LYS A 372 -8.98 -24.80 2.70
CA LYS A 372 -8.00 -25.02 1.63
C LYS A 372 -7.71 -26.52 1.50
N GLY A 373 -8.38 -27.17 0.55
CA GLY A 373 -8.14 -28.57 0.20
C GLY A 373 -9.34 -29.35 -0.38
N GLU A 374 -10.52 -28.76 -0.54
CA GLU A 374 -11.67 -29.50 -1.09
C GLU A 374 -11.51 -29.83 -2.58
N SER A 375 -11.84 -31.07 -2.95
CA SER A 375 -11.83 -31.53 -4.35
C SER A 375 -12.89 -30.80 -5.20
N ALA A 376 -12.68 -30.70 -6.52
CA ALA A 376 -13.65 -30.09 -7.43
C ALA A 376 -15.04 -30.73 -7.29
N LEU A 377 -15.09 -32.05 -7.16
CA LEU A 377 -16.30 -32.80 -6.87
C LEU A 377 -17.01 -32.30 -5.60
N GLN A 378 -16.30 -32.19 -4.48
CA GLN A 378 -16.90 -31.77 -3.21
C GLN A 378 -17.51 -30.38 -3.31
N ARG A 379 -16.81 -29.43 -3.95
CA ARG A 379 -17.30 -28.05 -4.12
C ARG A 379 -18.53 -27.94 -5.02
N VAL A 380 -18.58 -28.70 -6.11
CA VAL A 380 -19.69 -28.64 -7.07
C VAL A 380 -20.92 -29.38 -6.54
N MET A 381 -20.75 -30.45 -5.76
CA MET A 381 -21.86 -31.27 -5.26
C MET A 381 -22.72 -30.61 -4.18
N VAL A 382 -22.20 -29.58 -3.50
CA VAL A 382 -22.95 -28.80 -2.49
C VAL A 382 -24.00 -27.89 -3.13
N ILE A 383 -23.87 -27.58 -4.42
CA ILE A 383 -24.80 -26.69 -5.14
C ILE A 383 -26.17 -27.36 -5.34
N GLY A 384 -27.22 -26.57 -5.22
CA GLY A 384 -28.60 -27.02 -5.34
C GLY A 384 -28.88 -27.84 -6.61
N GLY A 385 -29.37 -29.06 -6.43
CA GLY A 385 -29.70 -29.99 -7.52
C GLY A 385 -28.53 -30.83 -8.04
N ASN A 386 -27.28 -30.53 -7.67
CA ASN A 386 -26.12 -31.27 -8.17
C ASN A 386 -25.96 -32.68 -7.55
N ALA A 387 -26.70 -32.99 -6.48
CA ALA A 387 -26.74 -34.31 -5.85
C ALA A 387 -27.20 -35.44 -6.79
N CYS A 388 -27.94 -35.09 -7.85
CA CYS A 388 -28.42 -36.01 -8.88
C CYS A 388 -28.07 -35.48 -10.27
N CYS A 389 -27.88 -36.39 -11.23
CA CYS A 389 -27.65 -36.09 -12.63
C CYS A 389 -28.77 -35.20 -13.19
N CYS A 390 -28.38 -34.15 -13.93
CA CYS A 390 -29.31 -33.15 -14.44
C CYS A 390 -30.44 -33.73 -15.29
N ASP A 391 -30.17 -34.77 -16.08
CA ASP A 391 -31.12 -35.29 -17.07
C ASP A 391 -31.88 -36.54 -16.61
N CYS A 392 -31.20 -37.59 -16.14
CA CYS A 392 -31.86 -38.85 -15.73
C CYS A 392 -32.10 -38.98 -14.22
N GLY A 393 -31.63 -38.03 -13.41
CA GLY A 393 -31.80 -38.05 -11.95
C GLY A 393 -30.95 -39.09 -11.20
N GLN A 394 -29.99 -39.76 -11.85
CA GLN A 394 -29.09 -40.70 -11.18
C GLN A 394 -28.32 -40.00 -10.04
N PRO A 395 -28.28 -40.56 -8.81
CA PRO A 395 -27.55 -39.94 -7.72
C PRO A 395 -26.04 -39.94 -7.97
N ASP A 396 -25.34 -39.01 -7.30
CA ASP A 396 -23.88 -38.95 -7.25
C ASP A 396 -23.17 -38.80 -8.62
N PRO A 397 -23.55 -37.80 -9.44
CA PRO A 397 -22.89 -37.54 -10.71
C PRO A 397 -21.39 -37.20 -10.55
N ARG A 398 -20.55 -37.75 -11.43
CA ARG A 398 -19.08 -37.55 -11.44
C ARG A 398 -18.56 -36.80 -12.67
N TRP A 399 -19.45 -36.32 -13.54
CA TRP A 399 -19.12 -35.52 -14.71
C TRP A 399 -19.88 -34.20 -14.68
N ALA A 400 -19.44 -33.25 -15.48
CA ALA A 400 -20.07 -31.95 -15.63
C ALA A 400 -20.01 -31.47 -17.07
N SER A 401 -20.98 -30.66 -17.47
CA SER A 401 -20.90 -29.86 -18.69
C SER A 401 -20.58 -28.42 -18.32
N ILE A 402 -19.41 -27.94 -18.74
CA ILE A 402 -18.81 -26.69 -18.26
C ILE A 402 -19.40 -25.45 -18.91
N ASN A 403 -19.97 -25.57 -20.11
CA ASN A 403 -20.68 -24.47 -20.77
C ASN A 403 -22.14 -24.35 -20.31
N LEU A 404 -22.75 -25.44 -19.86
CA LEU A 404 -24.12 -25.47 -19.34
C LEU A 404 -24.19 -25.27 -17.81
N GLY A 405 -23.11 -25.53 -17.07
CA GLY A 405 -23.09 -25.42 -15.61
C GLY A 405 -23.79 -26.57 -14.87
N ILE A 406 -23.86 -27.76 -15.47
CA ILE A 406 -24.61 -28.93 -14.94
C ILE A 406 -23.72 -30.12 -14.58
N THR A 407 -24.18 -30.98 -13.67
CA THR A 407 -23.57 -32.27 -13.33
C THR A 407 -24.31 -33.45 -13.95
N LEU A 408 -23.56 -34.45 -14.39
CA LEU A 408 -23.99 -35.56 -15.23
C LEU A 408 -23.44 -36.90 -14.70
N CYS A 409 -24.21 -37.98 -14.86
CA CYS A 409 -23.72 -39.34 -14.64
C CYS A 409 -22.89 -39.84 -15.85
N ILE A 410 -22.30 -41.03 -15.73
CA ILE A 410 -21.47 -41.61 -16.80
C ILE A 410 -22.24 -41.79 -18.12
N GLN A 411 -23.51 -42.18 -18.03
CA GLN A 411 -24.34 -42.44 -19.22
C GLN A 411 -24.74 -41.13 -19.91
N CYS A 412 -25.30 -40.17 -19.17
CA CYS A 412 -25.72 -38.87 -19.72
C CYS A 412 -24.52 -38.07 -20.22
N SER A 413 -23.39 -38.11 -19.53
CA SER A 413 -22.15 -37.48 -20.01
C SER A 413 -21.66 -38.09 -21.34
N GLY A 414 -21.81 -39.40 -21.53
CA GLY A 414 -21.55 -40.07 -22.80
C GLY A 414 -22.47 -39.61 -23.94
N ILE A 415 -23.72 -39.27 -23.65
CA ILE A 415 -24.67 -38.71 -24.62
C ILE A 415 -24.32 -37.24 -24.94
N HIS A 416 -24.04 -36.44 -23.92
CA HIS A 416 -23.60 -35.05 -24.13
C HIS A 416 -22.35 -34.96 -25.00
N ARG A 417 -21.42 -35.92 -24.89
CA ARG A 417 -20.26 -36.01 -25.80
C ARG A 417 -20.65 -36.28 -27.25
N SER A 418 -21.71 -37.05 -27.51
CA SER A 418 -22.17 -37.35 -28.88
C SER A 418 -22.98 -36.22 -29.52
N LEU A 419 -23.41 -35.21 -28.75
CA LEU A 419 -24.02 -33.99 -29.31
C LEU A 419 -22.98 -33.09 -30.00
N GLY A 420 -21.74 -33.11 -29.50
CA GLY A 420 -20.66 -32.24 -29.97
C GLY A 420 -20.45 -31.01 -29.09
N VAL A 421 -19.25 -30.42 -29.23
CA VAL A 421 -18.73 -29.35 -28.35
C VAL A 421 -19.50 -28.03 -28.44
N HIS A 422 -20.30 -27.85 -29.50
CA HIS A 422 -21.16 -26.68 -29.70
C HIS A 422 -22.45 -26.75 -28.87
N PHE A 423 -22.82 -27.94 -28.37
CA PHE A 423 -23.94 -28.10 -27.43
C PHE A 423 -23.46 -28.34 -26.00
N SER A 424 -22.48 -29.22 -25.80
CA SER A 424 -22.02 -29.57 -24.46
C SER A 424 -20.52 -29.87 -24.39
N LYS A 425 -19.85 -29.29 -23.41
CA LYS A 425 -18.42 -29.46 -23.13
C LYS A 425 -18.23 -30.27 -21.85
N VAL A 426 -18.05 -31.58 -22.00
CA VAL A 426 -18.01 -32.51 -20.87
C VAL A 426 -16.62 -32.61 -20.24
N ARG A 427 -16.55 -32.55 -18.90
CA ARG A 427 -15.38 -32.80 -18.05
C ARG A 427 -15.72 -33.75 -16.91
N SER A 428 -14.74 -34.51 -16.43
CA SER A 428 -14.84 -35.32 -15.22
C SER A 428 -14.55 -34.49 -13.98
N LEU A 429 -15.37 -34.63 -12.94
CA LEU A 429 -15.15 -33.97 -11.64
C LEU A 429 -14.06 -34.65 -10.80
N THR A 430 -13.61 -35.84 -11.20
CA THR A 430 -12.63 -36.64 -10.45
C THR A 430 -11.36 -36.94 -11.23
N LEU A 431 -11.42 -36.98 -12.56
CA LEU A 431 -10.29 -37.36 -13.42
C LEU A 431 -9.62 -36.18 -14.12
N ASP A 432 -10.34 -35.10 -14.40
CA ASP A 432 -9.79 -33.94 -15.11
C ASP A 432 -9.26 -32.90 -14.12
N SER A 433 -8.23 -32.15 -14.55
CA SER A 433 -7.80 -30.94 -13.84
C SER A 433 -8.78 -29.80 -14.08
N TRP A 434 -9.06 -29.03 -13.03
CA TRP A 434 -10.03 -27.92 -13.07
C TRP A 434 -9.34 -26.58 -12.90
N GLU A 435 -9.57 -25.68 -13.85
CA GLU A 435 -9.16 -24.27 -13.73
C GLU A 435 -10.01 -23.58 -12.64
N PRO A 436 -9.42 -22.69 -11.82
CA PRO A 436 -10.13 -22.02 -10.72
C PRO A 436 -11.40 -21.27 -11.17
N GLU A 437 -11.35 -20.59 -12.31
CA GLU A 437 -12.45 -19.81 -12.88
C GLU A 437 -13.62 -20.72 -13.29
N LEU A 438 -13.29 -21.86 -13.89
CA LEU A 438 -14.26 -22.86 -14.34
C LEU A 438 -14.94 -23.55 -13.16
N LEU A 439 -14.19 -23.84 -12.10
CA LEU A 439 -14.74 -24.39 -10.88
C LEU A 439 -15.67 -23.39 -10.18
N LYS A 440 -15.31 -22.09 -10.20
CA LYS A 440 -16.17 -21.02 -9.68
C LYS A 440 -17.46 -20.89 -10.48
N LEU A 441 -17.39 -20.98 -11.81
CA LEU A 441 -18.57 -21.05 -12.68
C LEU A 441 -19.51 -22.20 -12.30
N MET A 442 -18.98 -23.40 -12.12
CA MET A 442 -19.78 -24.57 -11.71
C MET A 442 -20.41 -24.41 -10.32
N CYS A 443 -19.84 -23.56 -9.47
CA CYS A 443 -20.37 -23.26 -8.14
C CYS A 443 -21.51 -22.22 -8.13
N GLU A 444 -21.83 -21.55 -9.24
CA GLU A 444 -22.82 -20.46 -9.27
C GLU A 444 -24.14 -20.79 -10.01
N LEU A 445 -24.17 -21.80 -10.90
CA LEU A 445 -25.38 -22.19 -11.66
C LEU A 445 -26.10 -23.41 -11.04
N GLY A 446 -25.57 -24.61 -11.28
CA GLY A 446 -26.13 -25.87 -10.78
C GLY A 446 -27.36 -26.40 -11.53
N ASN A 447 -27.64 -27.69 -11.34
CA ASN A 447 -28.72 -28.40 -12.02
C ASN A 447 -30.11 -27.87 -11.70
N GLY A 448 -30.32 -27.34 -10.49
CA GLY A 448 -31.62 -26.79 -10.10
C GLY A 448 -32.03 -25.63 -11.01
N VAL A 449 -31.14 -24.65 -11.16
CA VAL A 449 -31.34 -23.47 -12.03
C VAL A 449 -31.51 -23.89 -13.49
N ILE A 450 -30.63 -24.76 -14.00
CA ILE A 450 -30.68 -25.16 -15.41
C ILE A 450 -31.94 -25.96 -15.73
N ASN A 451 -32.42 -26.82 -14.82
CA ASN A 451 -33.70 -27.50 -15.02
C ASN A 451 -34.89 -26.53 -14.97
N GLN A 452 -34.86 -25.48 -14.16
CA GLN A 452 -35.91 -24.45 -14.18
C GLN A 452 -36.00 -23.74 -15.54
N ILE A 453 -34.88 -23.60 -16.26
CA ILE A 453 -34.82 -22.98 -17.59
C ILE A 453 -35.17 -23.99 -18.69
N TYR A 454 -34.43 -25.09 -18.76
CA TYR A 454 -34.49 -26.07 -19.85
C TYR A 454 -35.58 -27.13 -19.68
N GLU A 455 -36.26 -27.19 -18.54
CA GLU A 455 -37.42 -28.06 -18.31
C GLU A 455 -38.67 -27.26 -17.88
N ALA A 456 -38.69 -25.94 -18.11
CA ALA A 456 -39.74 -25.02 -17.65
C ALA A 456 -41.17 -25.48 -18.02
N ARG A 457 -41.36 -25.99 -19.25
CA ARG A 457 -42.65 -26.48 -19.78
C ARG A 457 -42.78 -28.00 -19.81
N ARG A 458 -41.85 -28.73 -19.18
CA ARG A 458 -41.83 -30.19 -19.24
C ARG A 458 -43.14 -30.81 -18.73
N GLU A 459 -43.66 -30.30 -17.63
CA GLU A 459 -44.91 -30.80 -17.02
C GLU A 459 -46.14 -30.42 -17.84
N GLU A 460 -46.17 -29.20 -18.38
CA GLU A 460 -47.23 -28.71 -19.27
C GLU A 460 -47.34 -29.57 -20.54
N LEU A 461 -46.20 -29.98 -21.10
CA LEU A 461 -46.12 -30.83 -22.29
C LEU A 461 -46.31 -32.34 -21.97
N GLY A 462 -46.53 -32.70 -20.70
CA GLY A 462 -46.68 -34.09 -20.27
C GLY A 462 -45.42 -34.95 -20.47
N ALA A 463 -44.25 -34.32 -20.63
CA ALA A 463 -43.00 -35.02 -20.93
C ALA A 463 -42.44 -35.69 -19.67
N ARG A 464 -42.28 -37.02 -19.71
CA ARG A 464 -41.68 -37.78 -18.61
C ARG A 464 -40.16 -37.58 -18.59
N LYS A 465 -39.60 -37.20 -17.44
CA LYS A 465 -38.14 -37.20 -17.25
C LYS A 465 -37.62 -38.64 -17.18
N PRO A 466 -36.55 -38.98 -17.93
CA PRO A 466 -36.01 -40.33 -17.92
C PRO A 466 -35.44 -40.73 -16.55
N ARG A 467 -35.40 -42.03 -16.30
CA ARG A 467 -34.79 -42.66 -15.12
C ARG A 467 -33.47 -43.34 -15.51
N PRO A 468 -32.57 -43.61 -14.56
CA PRO A 468 -31.27 -44.21 -14.86
C PRO A 468 -31.35 -45.63 -15.46
N ALA A 469 -32.48 -46.32 -15.27
CA ALA A 469 -32.72 -47.66 -15.80
C ALA A 469 -33.35 -47.66 -17.21
N ASP A 470 -33.75 -46.50 -17.74
CA ASP A 470 -34.38 -46.42 -19.05
C ASP A 470 -33.35 -46.72 -20.17
N PRO A 471 -33.79 -47.21 -21.34
CA PRO A 471 -32.91 -47.45 -22.48
C PRO A 471 -32.15 -46.19 -22.89
N ARG A 472 -30.86 -46.35 -23.26
CA ARG A 472 -30.00 -45.23 -23.65
C ARG A 472 -30.62 -44.36 -24.75
N GLN A 473 -31.32 -44.96 -25.70
CA GLN A 473 -31.98 -44.25 -26.81
C GLN A 473 -33.06 -43.27 -26.31
N GLU A 474 -33.84 -43.65 -25.29
CA GLU A 474 -34.87 -42.78 -24.70
C GLU A 474 -34.24 -41.61 -23.93
N ILE A 475 -33.17 -41.89 -23.18
CA ILE A 475 -32.39 -40.84 -22.48
C ILE A 475 -31.78 -39.88 -23.51
N GLU A 476 -31.22 -40.39 -24.61
CA GLU A 476 -30.66 -39.55 -25.67
C GLU A 476 -31.71 -38.68 -26.35
N ALA A 477 -32.88 -39.24 -26.67
CA ALA A 477 -33.98 -38.48 -27.25
C ALA A 477 -34.42 -37.34 -26.32
N TYR A 478 -34.52 -37.59 -25.01
CA TYR A 478 -34.86 -36.55 -24.04
C TYR A 478 -33.77 -35.47 -23.94
N ILE A 479 -32.49 -35.84 -23.88
CA ILE A 479 -31.38 -34.88 -23.82
C ILE A 479 -31.33 -34.01 -25.09
N ARG A 480 -31.56 -34.60 -26.26
CA ARG A 480 -31.67 -33.83 -27.53
C ARG A 480 -32.85 -32.88 -27.50
N ALA A 481 -34.04 -33.35 -27.11
CA ALA A 481 -35.22 -32.50 -26.96
C ALA A 481 -34.97 -31.34 -25.99
N LYS A 482 -34.25 -31.60 -24.90
CA LYS A 482 -33.92 -30.60 -23.88
C LYS A 482 -32.95 -29.53 -24.38
N TYR A 483 -31.78 -29.89 -24.91
CA TYR A 483 -30.71 -28.91 -25.19
C TYR A 483 -30.54 -28.55 -26.67
N VAL A 484 -30.82 -29.49 -27.58
CA VAL A 484 -30.69 -29.26 -29.03
C VAL A 484 -31.94 -28.60 -29.56
N ASP A 485 -33.10 -29.24 -29.34
CA ASP A 485 -34.38 -28.74 -29.84
C ASP A 485 -35.00 -27.68 -28.92
N ARG A 486 -34.51 -27.58 -27.67
CA ARG A 486 -34.98 -26.64 -26.63
C ARG A 486 -36.49 -26.74 -26.41
N HIS A 487 -37.01 -27.95 -26.55
CA HIS A 487 -38.44 -28.24 -26.65
C HIS A 487 -39.23 -27.86 -25.40
N PHE A 488 -38.59 -27.92 -24.22
CA PHE A 488 -39.23 -27.63 -22.94
C PHE A 488 -38.96 -26.20 -22.42
N VAL A 489 -38.21 -25.38 -23.16
CA VAL A 489 -37.91 -24.00 -22.77
C VAL A 489 -39.19 -23.15 -22.91
N LEU A 490 -39.52 -22.38 -21.88
CA LEU A 490 -40.60 -21.39 -21.96
C LEU A 490 -40.11 -20.15 -22.71
N ARG A 491 -40.80 -19.71 -23.76
CA ARG A 491 -40.47 -18.44 -24.41
C ARG A 491 -41.22 -17.30 -23.69
N PRO A 492 -40.52 -16.27 -23.19
CA PRO A 492 -41.16 -15.13 -22.56
C PRO A 492 -41.94 -14.32 -23.60
N SER A 493 -43.00 -13.64 -23.15
CA SER A 493 -43.68 -12.63 -23.95
C SER A 493 -42.83 -11.36 -24.09
N ASP A 494 -43.09 -10.56 -25.12
CA ASP A 494 -42.34 -9.31 -25.37
C ASP A 494 -42.38 -8.34 -24.17
N GLU A 495 -43.49 -8.30 -23.43
CA GLU A 495 -43.63 -7.45 -22.23
C GLU A 495 -42.81 -7.97 -21.05
N GLU A 496 -42.75 -9.29 -20.84
CA GLU A 496 -41.90 -9.91 -19.82
C GLU A 496 -40.42 -9.68 -20.13
N LEU A 497 -40.03 -9.87 -21.40
CA LEU A 497 -38.67 -9.61 -21.87
C LEU A 497 -38.29 -8.13 -21.67
N ARG A 498 -39.18 -7.21 -22.04
CA ARG A 498 -39.01 -5.78 -21.82
C ARG A 498 -38.80 -5.42 -20.35
N SER A 499 -39.67 -5.92 -19.48
CA SER A 499 -39.58 -5.69 -18.04
C SER A 499 -38.25 -6.20 -17.47
N LYS A 500 -37.79 -7.36 -17.96
CA LYS A 500 -36.53 -7.98 -17.53
C LYS A 500 -35.30 -7.22 -18.01
N VAL A 501 -35.27 -6.79 -19.27
CA VAL A 501 -34.18 -5.95 -19.80
C VAL A 501 -34.08 -4.63 -19.02
N VAL A 502 -35.22 -4.01 -18.70
CA VAL A 502 -35.26 -2.77 -17.90
C VAL A 502 -34.80 -2.99 -16.46
N SER A 503 -35.08 -4.15 -15.85
CA SER A 503 -34.63 -4.45 -14.48
C SER A 503 -33.12 -4.68 -14.44
N LEU A 504 -32.59 -5.45 -15.40
CA LEU A 504 -31.15 -5.73 -15.53
C LEU A 504 -30.34 -4.46 -15.79
N SER A 505 -30.81 -3.57 -16.67
CA SER A 505 -30.11 -2.30 -16.95
C SER A 505 -30.10 -1.34 -15.75
N LYS A 506 -31.13 -1.34 -14.91
CA LYS A 506 -31.15 -0.52 -13.67
C LYS A 506 -30.20 -1.02 -12.60
N GLN A 507 -29.86 -2.31 -12.61
CA GLN A 507 -28.95 -2.91 -11.64
C GLN A 507 -27.51 -2.38 -11.79
N GLU A 508 -27.12 -1.98 -13.00
CA GLU A 508 -25.87 -1.26 -13.29
C GLU A 508 -25.74 0.06 -12.52
N LYS A 509 -26.76 0.94 -12.57
CA LYS A 509 -26.73 2.27 -11.94
C LYS A 509 -26.42 2.22 -10.44
N ARG A 510 -26.89 1.17 -9.76
CA ARG A 510 -26.61 0.96 -8.33
C ARG A 510 -25.15 0.60 -8.09
N LEU A 511 -24.56 -0.24 -8.94
CA LEU A 511 -23.17 -0.67 -8.84
C LEU A 511 -22.18 0.47 -9.16
N SER A 512 -22.54 1.37 -10.07
CA SER A 512 -21.74 2.58 -10.37
C SER A 512 -21.78 3.62 -9.24
N SER A 513 -22.91 3.76 -8.52
CA SER A 513 -23.07 4.75 -7.45
C SER A 513 -22.30 4.46 -6.15
N SER A 514 -21.83 3.22 -5.96
CA SER A 514 -21.06 2.81 -4.77
C SER A 514 -19.57 3.15 -4.84
N SER A 515 -19.10 3.84 -5.89
CA SER A 515 -17.68 4.18 -6.12
C SER A 515 -17.37 5.69 -6.16
N GLU A 516 -18.24 6.55 -5.61
CA GLU A 516 -17.96 7.99 -5.53
C GLU A 516 -17.52 8.41 -4.13
N HIS A 517 -16.22 8.49 -3.87
CA HIS A 517 -15.59 9.46 -2.95
C HIS A 517 -14.13 9.69 -3.36
N LEU A 518 -13.89 10.73 -4.16
CA LEU A 518 -12.55 11.33 -4.32
C LEU A 518 -12.64 12.86 -4.14
N PRO A 519 -11.63 13.49 -3.49
CA PRO A 519 -11.63 14.92 -3.17
C PRO A 519 -11.21 15.80 -4.37
N PRO A 520 -11.44 17.14 -4.32
CA PRO A 520 -11.24 18.02 -5.46
C PRO A 520 -9.77 18.27 -5.82
N ARG A 521 -9.52 18.48 -7.12
CA ARG A 521 -8.21 18.66 -7.77
C ARG A 521 -7.44 19.90 -7.25
N PRO A 522 -6.12 19.82 -6.99
CA PRO A 522 -5.29 20.98 -6.67
C PRO A 522 -4.94 21.83 -7.92
N PRO A 523 -4.60 23.12 -7.74
CA PRO A 523 -4.32 24.05 -8.85
C PRO A 523 -2.99 23.76 -9.56
N PRO A 524 -2.80 24.22 -10.81
CA PRO A 524 -1.63 23.88 -11.62
C PRO A 524 -0.34 24.51 -11.06
N PRO A 525 0.83 23.86 -11.25
CA PRO A 525 2.10 24.35 -10.72
C PRO A 525 2.61 25.55 -11.50
N THR A 526 3.05 26.58 -10.76
CA THR A 526 3.83 27.72 -11.26
C THR A 526 5.16 27.29 -11.90
N PRO A 527 5.60 27.90 -13.00
CA PRO A 527 6.86 27.55 -13.66
C PRO A 527 8.07 28.05 -12.85
N LYS A 528 9.05 27.18 -12.65
CA LYS A 528 10.34 27.52 -12.02
C LYS A 528 11.22 28.28 -13.01
N LEU A 529 11.70 29.46 -12.58
CA LEU A 529 12.72 30.27 -13.24
C LEU A 529 13.98 29.44 -13.56
N ARG A 530 14.47 29.57 -14.80
CA ARG A 530 15.89 29.43 -15.11
C ARG A 530 16.44 30.76 -15.64
N SER A 531 17.71 30.94 -15.30
CA SER A 531 18.57 32.11 -15.43
C SER A 531 18.63 32.75 -16.81
N ALA A 532 18.72 34.07 -16.80
CA ALA A 532 18.98 34.93 -17.95
C ALA A 532 20.35 34.66 -18.57
N ASP A 533 20.39 34.63 -19.91
CA ASP A 533 21.38 35.40 -20.64
C ASP A 533 20.77 35.95 -21.94
N SER A 534 21.37 37.02 -22.40
CA SER A 534 20.85 38.12 -23.20
C SER A 534 21.00 37.92 -24.72
N GLY A 535 20.07 38.47 -25.50
CA GLY A 535 20.15 38.47 -26.97
C GLY A 535 18.97 39.16 -27.65
N ILE A 536 19.22 40.40 -28.08
CA ILE A 536 18.33 41.36 -28.73
C ILE A 536 17.92 40.90 -30.15
N GLN A 537 16.64 41.07 -30.56
CA GLN A 537 16.23 41.80 -31.78
C GLN A 537 14.70 41.86 -32.00
N ASN A 538 14.29 43.04 -32.47
CA ASN A 538 12.94 43.51 -32.79
C ASN A 538 12.37 42.89 -34.07
N SER A 539 11.05 42.73 -34.16
CA SER A 539 10.23 43.38 -35.20
C SER A 539 8.74 43.03 -35.04
N ALA A 540 7.91 44.02 -35.30
CA ALA A 540 6.46 43.96 -35.32
C ALA A 540 5.96 43.62 -36.72
N ASP A 541 4.87 42.86 -36.82
CA ASP A 541 3.81 43.16 -37.79
C ASP A 541 2.48 42.53 -37.34
N GLY A 542 1.39 43.24 -37.56
CA GLY A 542 0.04 42.82 -37.21
C GLY A 542 -0.61 42.02 -38.32
N SER A 543 -1.62 41.22 -37.97
CA SER A 543 -2.86 41.10 -38.74
C SER A 543 -3.88 40.25 -37.98
N ARG A 544 -5.10 40.73 -38.07
CA ARG A 544 -6.32 40.29 -37.41
C ARG A 544 -7.09 39.47 -38.42
N GLU A 545 -7.23 38.17 -38.21
CA GLU A 545 -8.24 37.38 -38.94
C GLU A 545 -8.76 36.23 -38.08
N MET A 546 -10.09 36.13 -38.11
CA MET A 546 -10.95 35.25 -37.35
C MET A 546 -11.15 33.98 -38.16
N LEU A 547 -10.66 32.84 -37.70
CA LEU A 547 -11.02 31.53 -38.27
C LEU A 547 -11.02 30.45 -37.18
N VAL A 548 -12.19 29.80 -37.14
CA VAL A 548 -12.65 28.66 -36.34
C VAL A 548 -11.55 27.63 -36.10
N THR A 549 -11.29 27.30 -34.82
CA THR A 549 -10.46 26.15 -34.44
C THR A 549 -11.21 25.25 -33.47
N ILE A 550 -11.33 24.01 -33.89
CA ILE A 550 -11.80 22.80 -33.19
C ILE A 550 -11.09 22.66 -31.83
N PRO A 551 -11.77 22.31 -30.73
CA PRO A 551 -11.08 21.81 -29.56
C PRO A 551 -10.76 20.32 -29.75
N SER A 552 -9.49 20.02 -29.98
CA SER A 552 -8.91 18.70 -29.73
C SER A 552 -9.01 18.42 -28.23
N THR A 553 -9.94 17.55 -27.83
CA THR A 553 -10.07 17.05 -26.47
C THR A 553 -9.28 15.76 -26.33
N ASN A 554 -8.02 15.89 -25.89
CA ASN A 554 -7.32 14.79 -25.24
C ASN A 554 -7.60 14.86 -23.74
N SER A 555 -8.51 14.01 -23.28
CA SER A 555 -8.64 13.59 -21.89
C SER A 555 -9.28 12.22 -21.92
N LEU A 556 -8.53 11.18 -21.54
CA LEU A 556 -9.07 9.87 -21.21
C LEU A 556 -10.02 10.05 -20.01
N ALA A 557 -11.25 10.41 -20.31
CA ALA A 557 -12.36 10.46 -19.37
C ALA A 557 -13.01 9.08 -19.38
N GLU A 558 -13.32 8.56 -18.18
CA GLU A 558 -14.11 7.35 -17.99
C GLU A 558 -15.40 7.43 -18.82
N GLU A 559 -15.52 6.57 -19.84
CA GLU A 559 -16.74 6.41 -20.61
C GLU A 559 -17.78 5.69 -19.74
N VAL A 560 -18.49 6.47 -18.92
CA VAL A 560 -19.72 6.02 -18.25
C VAL A 560 -20.76 5.76 -19.33
N VAL A 561 -21.30 4.54 -19.39
CA VAL A 561 -22.34 4.15 -20.36
C VAL A 561 -23.59 5.00 -20.11
N ILE A 562 -23.89 5.93 -21.02
CA ILE A 562 -25.09 6.77 -20.91
C ILE A 562 -26.28 6.00 -21.46
N PHE A 563 -27.15 5.56 -20.54
CA PHE A 563 -28.38 4.84 -20.86
C PHE A 563 -29.34 5.68 -21.73
N SER A 564 -29.67 5.14 -22.91
CA SER A 564 -30.86 5.52 -23.70
C SER A 564 -31.84 4.35 -23.67
N GLU A 565 -33.13 4.58 -23.38
CA GLU A 565 -34.13 3.50 -23.42
C GLU A 565 -34.17 2.89 -24.85
N PRO A 566 -33.88 1.59 -25.02
CA PRO A 566 -33.89 0.98 -26.33
C PRO A 566 -35.31 0.97 -26.90
N LYS A 567 -35.43 1.29 -28.20
CA LYS A 567 -36.72 1.39 -28.90
C LYS A 567 -37.33 0.02 -29.21
N GLU A 568 -36.49 -1.02 -29.32
CA GLU A 568 -36.89 -2.40 -29.56
C GLU A 568 -36.18 -3.32 -28.55
N TYR A 569 -36.92 -4.29 -28.01
CA TYR A 569 -36.40 -5.25 -27.04
C TYR A 569 -36.13 -6.58 -27.76
N SER A 570 -34.86 -6.95 -27.85
CA SER A 570 -34.43 -8.26 -28.36
C SER A 570 -33.92 -9.11 -27.20
N PRO A 571 -33.96 -10.44 -27.28
CA PRO A 571 -33.38 -11.25 -26.21
C PRO A 571 -31.82 -11.18 -26.22
N GLY A 572 -31.22 -10.67 -27.30
CA GLY A 572 -29.82 -10.23 -27.33
C GLY A 572 -29.51 -9.13 -26.30
N LEU A 573 -30.45 -8.18 -26.09
CA LEU A 573 -30.34 -7.19 -25.02
C LEU A 573 -30.44 -7.82 -23.62
N GLN A 574 -31.20 -8.91 -23.45
CA GLN A 574 -31.22 -9.64 -22.17
C GLN A 574 -29.83 -10.22 -21.87
N LEU A 575 -29.22 -10.92 -22.83
CA LEU A 575 -27.86 -11.46 -22.65
C LEU A 575 -26.84 -10.35 -22.39
N TYR A 576 -26.96 -9.23 -23.12
CA TYR A 576 -26.10 -8.05 -22.98
C TYR A 576 -26.12 -7.47 -21.55
N TRP A 577 -27.31 -7.15 -21.04
CA TRP A 577 -27.46 -6.56 -19.71
C TRP A 577 -27.25 -7.57 -18.58
N ALA A 578 -27.64 -8.84 -18.76
CA ALA A 578 -27.36 -9.90 -17.80
C ALA A 578 -25.85 -10.11 -17.61
N SER A 579 -25.06 -9.98 -18.69
CA SER A 579 -23.60 -10.05 -18.65
C SER A 579 -23.01 -8.93 -17.79
N CYS A 580 -23.47 -7.69 -17.97
CA CYS A 580 -23.07 -6.56 -17.14
C CYS A 580 -23.50 -6.69 -15.67
N ALA A 581 -24.74 -7.15 -15.44
CA ALA A 581 -25.34 -7.33 -14.12
C ALA A 581 -24.78 -8.54 -13.36
N ARG A 582 -23.91 -9.36 -13.99
CA ARG A 582 -23.28 -10.56 -13.43
C ARG A 582 -24.28 -11.70 -13.14
N SER A 583 -25.39 -11.77 -13.87
CA SER A 583 -26.45 -12.77 -13.63
C SER A 583 -26.31 -13.99 -14.54
N LEU A 584 -25.61 -15.03 -14.08
CA LEU A 584 -25.47 -16.29 -14.82
C LEU A 584 -26.81 -16.98 -15.15
N PRO A 585 -27.82 -17.02 -14.25
CA PRO A 585 -29.12 -17.60 -14.58
C PRO A 585 -29.81 -16.88 -15.76
N ASP A 586 -29.82 -15.55 -15.76
CA ASP A 586 -30.44 -14.77 -16.84
C ASP A 586 -29.65 -14.89 -18.15
N MET A 587 -28.32 -15.02 -18.09
CA MET A 587 -27.48 -15.32 -19.26
C MET A 587 -27.78 -16.72 -19.82
N ALA A 588 -27.91 -17.73 -18.96
CA ALA A 588 -28.24 -19.10 -19.36
C ALA A 588 -29.65 -19.21 -19.96
N GLU A 589 -30.61 -18.46 -19.42
CA GLU A 589 -31.97 -18.34 -19.95
C GLU A 589 -31.99 -17.69 -21.33
N ALA A 590 -31.30 -16.56 -21.51
CA ALA A 590 -31.18 -15.91 -22.82
C ALA A 590 -30.57 -16.87 -23.87
N LEU A 591 -29.49 -17.58 -23.52
CA LEU A 591 -28.90 -18.58 -24.41
C LEU A 591 -29.86 -19.73 -24.71
N ALA A 592 -30.71 -20.14 -23.76
CA ALA A 592 -31.73 -21.16 -23.98
C ALA A 592 -32.81 -20.71 -24.98
N HIS A 593 -33.14 -19.42 -25.02
CA HIS A 593 -34.13 -18.87 -25.95
C HIS A 593 -33.70 -18.85 -27.42
N GLY A 594 -32.40 -18.86 -27.70
CA GLY A 594 -31.90 -18.83 -29.08
C GLY A 594 -30.77 -17.85 -29.31
N GLU A 595 -30.41 -17.07 -28.29
CA GLU A 595 -29.59 -15.88 -28.50
C GLU A 595 -28.18 -16.18 -28.96
N GLU A 596 -27.71 -15.33 -29.87
CA GLU A 596 -26.34 -15.36 -30.36
C GLU A 596 -25.39 -14.86 -29.26
N VAL A 597 -24.45 -15.71 -28.83
CA VAL A 597 -23.45 -15.35 -27.81
C VAL A 597 -22.61 -14.13 -28.21
N ASN A 598 -22.44 -13.92 -29.52
CA ASN A 598 -21.67 -12.84 -30.13
C ASN A 598 -22.56 -11.70 -30.65
N TRP A 599 -23.79 -11.59 -30.14
CA TRP A 599 -24.72 -10.52 -30.50
C TRP A 599 -24.07 -9.15 -30.29
N VAL A 600 -24.40 -8.20 -31.17
CA VAL A 600 -23.79 -6.88 -31.22
C VAL A 600 -24.84 -5.82 -30.97
N ASN A 601 -24.63 -4.99 -29.97
CA ASN A 601 -25.53 -3.87 -29.69
C ASN A 601 -25.19 -2.69 -30.61
N THR A 602 -25.97 -2.48 -31.68
CA THR A 602 -25.75 -1.37 -32.62
C THR A 602 -26.02 0.00 -32.00
N ASP A 603 -26.77 0.06 -30.90
CA ASP A 603 -27.12 1.31 -30.22
C ASP A 603 -26.08 1.72 -29.15
N ASP A 604 -25.16 0.81 -28.79
CA ASP A 604 -24.09 1.02 -27.80
C ASP A 604 -22.75 0.57 -28.39
N ASP A 605 -22.27 1.34 -29.38
CA ASP A 605 -20.94 1.21 -29.98
C ASP A 605 -20.57 -0.19 -30.45
N LYS A 606 -21.54 -1.00 -30.90
CA LYS A 606 -21.30 -2.39 -31.33
C LYS A 606 -20.64 -3.25 -30.26
N ARG A 607 -20.88 -2.96 -28.98
CA ARG A 607 -20.38 -3.78 -27.89
C ARG A 607 -21.07 -5.14 -27.87
N THR A 608 -20.34 -6.15 -27.40
CA THR A 608 -20.82 -7.53 -27.27
C THR A 608 -21.12 -7.86 -25.80
N PRO A 609 -21.92 -8.92 -25.52
CA PRO A 609 -22.10 -9.42 -24.16
C PRO A 609 -20.78 -9.69 -23.43
N LEU A 610 -19.74 -10.15 -24.14
CA LEU A 610 -18.43 -10.38 -23.54
C LEU A 610 -17.75 -9.07 -23.10
N ILE A 611 -17.86 -8.00 -23.89
CA ILE A 611 -17.39 -6.67 -23.48
C ILE A 611 -18.19 -6.14 -22.27
N MET A 612 -19.50 -6.38 -22.24
CA MET A 612 -20.32 -6.01 -21.08
C MET A 612 -20.00 -6.81 -19.82
N ALA A 613 -19.64 -8.09 -19.93
CA ALA A 613 -19.13 -8.88 -18.81
C ALA A 613 -17.82 -8.29 -18.23
N VAL A 614 -17.00 -7.68 -19.08
CA VAL A 614 -15.77 -6.98 -18.68
C VAL A 614 -16.08 -5.69 -17.92
N GLN A 615 -17.01 -4.88 -18.40
CA GLN A 615 -17.50 -3.69 -17.69
C GLN A 615 -18.15 -4.06 -16.35
N GLY A 616 -18.93 -5.14 -16.36
CA GLY A 616 -19.45 -5.75 -15.17
C GLY A 616 -18.36 -6.23 -14.22
N GLY A 617 -17.10 -6.46 -14.63
CA GLY A 617 -16.01 -6.87 -13.75
C GLY A 617 -16.13 -8.30 -13.20
N SER A 618 -16.98 -9.15 -13.78
CA SER A 618 -17.15 -10.54 -13.33
C SER A 618 -16.36 -11.51 -14.21
N LEU A 619 -15.31 -12.07 -13.62
CA LEU A 619 -14.47 -13.11 -14.23
C LEU A 619 -15.30 -14.35 -14.64
N VAL A 620 -16.29 -14.71 -13.82
CA VAL A 620 -17.12 -15.90 -14.03
C VAL A 620 -18.07 -15.71 -15.21
N THR A 621 -18.66 -14.52 -15.38
CA THR A 621 -19.49 -14.23 -16.56
C THR A 621 -18.69 -14.23 -17.86
N CYS A 622 -17.46 -13.72 -17.82
CA CYS A 622 -16.55 -13.80 -18.96
C CYS A 622 -16.28 -15.27 -19.32
N GLU A 623 -15.95 -16.09 -18.32
CA GLU A 623 -15.67 -17.51 -18.52
C GLU A 623 -16.90 -18.27 -19.05
N PHE A 624 -18.11 -17.98 -18.55
CA PHE A 624 -19.35 -18.60 -19.05
C PHE A 624 -19.59 -18.31 -20.54
N LEU A 625 -19.42 -17.05 -20.97
CA LEU A 625 -19.56 -16.65 -22.37
C LEU A 625 -18.51 -17.32 -23.25
N LEU A 626 -17.25 -17.36 -22.80
CA LEU A 626 -16.16 -18.06 -23.49
C LEU A 626 -16.43 -19.56 -23.62
N GLN A 627 -16.98 -20.19 -22.59
CA GLN A 627 -17.42 -21.59 -22.67
C GLN A 627 -18.59 -21.80 -23.63
N ASN A 628 -19.39 -20.76 -23.88
CA ASN A 628 -20.46 -20.76 -24.89
C ASN A 628 -20.03 -20.16 -26.25
N ALA A 629 -18.73 -20.14 -26.54
CA ALA A 629 -18.15 -19.73 -27.83
C ALA A 629 -18.23 -18.22 -28.16
N ALA A 630 -18.21 -17.38 -27.13
CA ALA A 630 -17.95 -15.95 -27.32
C ALA A 630 -16.58 -15.71 -27.97
N ASN A 631 -16.53 -14.81 -28.94
CA ASN A 631 -15.30 -14.44 -29.64
C ASN A 631 -14.50 -13.47 -28.77
N VAL A 632 -13.39 -13.97 -28.22
CA VAL A 632 -12.46 -13.21 -27.36
C VAL A 632 -11.82 -12.00 -28.06
N ASN A 633 -11.89 -11.94 -29.40
CA ASN A 633 -11.26 -10.93 -30.24
C ASN A 633 -12.26 -10.00 -30.96
N GLN A 634 -13.56 -10.11 -30.70
CA GLN A 634 -14.55 -9.26 -31.36
C GLN A 634 -14.44 -7.82 -30.86
N GLN A 635 -14.25 -6.89 -31.81
CA GLN A 635 -14.03 -5.47 -31.52
C GLN A 635 -15.33 -4.68 -31.56
N ASP A 636 -15.42 -3.65 -30.73
CA ASP A 636 -16.45 -2.63 -30.75
C ASP A 636 -16.23 -1.61 -31.89
N ALA A 637 -17.07 -0.56 -31.93
CA ALA A 637 -17.00 0.50 -32.94
C ALA A 637 -15.69 1.33 -32.87
N GLN A 638 -15.01 1.34 -31.73
CA GLN A 638 -13.70 1.99 -31.55
C GLN A 638 -12.54 1.03 -31.84
N GLY A 639 -12.79 -0.17 -32.36
CA GLY A 639 -11.74 -1.15 -32.60
C GLY A 639 -11.20 -1.80 -31.32
N ARG A 640 -11.87 -1.64 -30.18
CA ARG A 640 -11.44 -2.21 -28.89
C ARG A 640 -12.10 -3.56 -28.67
N GLY A 641 -11.30 -4.61 -28.46
CA GLY A 641 -11.78 -5.94 -28.05
C GLY A 641 -11.87 -6.11 -26.53
N PRO A 642 -12.38 -7.24 -26.02
CA PRO A 642 -12.47 -7.54 -24.58
C PRO A 642 -11.16 -7.34 -23.81
N LEU A 643 -10.01 -7.68 -24.42
CA LEU A 643 -8.69 -7.47 -23.82
C LEU A 643 -8.36 -5.99 -23.62
N HIS A 644 -8.75 -5.11 -24.56
CA HIS A 644 -8.55 -3.66 -24.41
C HIS A 644 -9.38 -3.12 -23.26
N HIS A 645 -10.67 -3.46 -23.20
CA HIS A 645 -11.57 -3.04 -22.13
C HIS A 645 -11.09 -3.52 -20.75
N ALA A 646 -10.63 -4.77 -20.63
CA ALA A 646 -10.11 -5.31 -19.38
C ALA A 646 -8.81 -4.60 -18.94
N THR A 647 -7.97 -4.22 -19.91
CA THR A 647 -6.76 -3.42 -19.64
C THR A 647 -7.08 -2.00 -19.20
N ILE A 648 -8.01 -1.31 -19.88
CA ILE A 648 -8.44 0.06 -19.55
C ILE A 648 -9.02 0.12 -18.13
N LEU A 649 -9.84 -0.87 -17.76
CA LEU A 649 -10.46 -0.96 -16.44
C LEU A 649 -9.50 -1.51 -15.35
N GLY A 650 -8.29 -1.95 -15.72
CA GLY A 650 -7.32 -2.50 -14.78
C GLY A 650 -7.70 -3.88 -14.21
N HIS A 651 -8.59 -4.63 -14.87
CA HIS A 651 -9.07 -5.92 -14.41
C HIS A 651 -8.05 -7.05 -14.72
N THR A 652 -6.98 -7.13 -13.94
CA THR A 652 -5.86 -8.09 -14.13
C THR A 652 -6.30 -9.54 -14.30
N GLY A 653 -7.32 -9.99 -13.55
CA GLY A 653 -7.86 -11.34 -13.68
C GLY A 653 -8.51 -11.62 -15.03
N GLN A 654 -9.26 -10.65 -15.57
CA GLN A 654 -9.90 -10.77 -16.88
C GLN A 654 -8.87 -10.71 -18.02
N VAL A 655 -7.82 -9.87 -17.88
CA VAL A 655 -6.67 -9.88 -18.80
C VAL A 655 -6.02 -11.26 -18.85
N CYS A 656 -5.71 -11.84 -17.68
CA CYS A 656 -5.15 -13.19 -17.58
C CYS A 656 -6.05 -14.22 -18.29
N LEU A 657 -7.36 -14.19 -18.03
CA LEU A 657 -8.32 -15.08 -18.65
C LEU A 657 -8.33 -14.97 -20.18
N PHE A 658 -8.40 -13.76 -20.73
CA PHE A 658 -8.47 -13.55 -22.17
C PHE A 658 -7.20 -13.99 -22.89
N LEU A 659 -6.03 -13.74 -22.31
CA LEU A 659 -4.76 -14.23 -22.85
C LEU A 659 -4.70 -15.77 -22.85
N LYS A 660 -5.18 -16.45 -21.78
CA LYS A 660 -5.31 -17.92 -21.76
C LYS A 660 -6.26 -18.46 -22.85
N ARG A 661 -7.26 -17.67 -23.23
CA ARG A 661 -8.25 -18.02 -24.27
C ARG A 661 -7.85 -17.54 -25.67
N GLY A 662 -6.62 -17.06 -25.86
CA GLY A 662 -6.08 -16.70 -27.17
C GLY A 662 -6.47 -15.32 -27.66
N ALA A 663 -6.63 -14.35 -26.75
CA ALA A 663 -6.84 -12.96 -27.12
C ALA A 663 -5.64 -12.38 -27.89
N ASN A 664 -5.93 -11.62 -28.94
CA ASN A 664 -4.95 -10.97 -29.79
C ASN A 664 -4.41 -9.70 -29.11
N GLN A 665 -3.28 -9.86 -28.43
CA GLN A 665 -2.55 -8.76 -27.80
C GLN A 665 -1.88 -7.78 -28.79
N LYS A 666 -1.85 -8.09 -30.09
CA LYS A 666 -1.30 -7.24 -31.16
C LYS A 666 -2.38 -6.39 -31.85
N ALA A 667 -3.66 -6.63 -31.56
CA ALA A 667 -4.74 -5.82 -32.09
C ALA A 667 -4.60 -4.37 -31.60
N ALA A 668 -4.81 -3.42 -32.51
CA ALA A 668 -4.81 -2.00 -32.20
C ALA A 668 -6.21 -1.43 -32.38
N ASP A 669 -6.57 -0.46 -31.55
CA ASP A 669 -7.80 0.31 -31.68
C ASP A 669 -7.68 1.40 -32.78
N ILE A 670 -8.71 2.24 -32.92
CA ILE A 670 -8.71 3.35 -33.89
C ILE A 670 -7.65 4.42 -33.63
N GLU A 671 -7.09 4.49 -32.41
CA GLU A 671 -5.99 5.39 -32.03
C GLU A 671 -4.61 4.70 -32.16
N GLU A 672 -4.56 3.53 -32.81
CA GLU A 672 -3.38 2.68 -32.92
C GLU A 672 -2.83 2.19 -31.56
N LYS A 673 -3.64 2.22 -30.49
CA LYS A 673 -3.25 1.75 -29.17
C LYS A 673 -3.50 0.25 -29.06
N THR A 674 -2.46 -0.46 -28.64
CA THR A 674 -2.51 -1.89 -28.28
C THR A 674 -2.85 -2.04 -26.79
N PRO A 675 -3.29 -3.22 -26.32
CA PRO A 675 -3.45 -3.48 -24.89
C PRO A 675 -2.15 -3.21 -24.11
N LEU A 676 -0.98 -3.50 -24.69
CA LEU A 676 0.30 -3.23 -24.01
C LEU A 676 0.57 -1.74 -23.85
N SER A 677 0.31 -0.92 -24.87
CA SER A 677 0.49 0.54 -24.74
C SER A 677 -0.51 1.13 -23.74
N MET A 678 -1.77 0.70 -23.76
CA MET A 678 -2.77 1.12 -22.77
C MET A 678 -2.37 0.75 -21.34
N ALA A 679 -1.83 -0.45 -21.12
CA ALA A 679 -1.37 -0.89 -19.80
C ALA A 679 -0.17 -0.07 -19.28
N VAL A 680 0.72 0.33 -20.19
CA VAL A 680 1.87 1.20 -19.87
C VAL A 680 1.39 2.61 -19.53
N ASP A 681 0.48 3.17 -20.33
CA ASP A 681 -0.11 4.49 -20.10
C ASP A 681 -0.90 4.54 -18.77
N ALA A 682 -1.58 3.46 -18.42
CA ALA A 682 -2.30 3.29 -17.16
C ALA A 682 -1.38 2.92 -15.96
N ALA A 683 -0.07 2.75 -16.18
CA ALA A 683 0.91 2.37 -15.16
C ALA A 683 0.58 1.06 -14.38
N ASN A 684 -0.13 0.11 -15.01
CA ASN A 684 -0.52 -1.15 -14.36
C ASN A 684 0.54 -2.25 -14.60
N ALA A 685 1.47 -2.39 -13.65
CA ALA A 685 2.63 -3.28 -13.77
C ALA A 685 2.28 -4.77 -13.93
N ASP A 686 1.21 -5.25 -13.28
CA ASP A 686 0.79 -6.65 -13.36
C ASP A 686 0.27 -6.99 -14.77
N ILE A 687 -0.56 -6.11 -15.34
CA ILE A 687 -1.07 -6.25 -16.71
C ILE A 687 0.07 -6.15 -17.73
N VAL A 688 1.00 -5.22 -17.55
CA VAL A 688 2.20 -5.12 -18.40
C VAL A 688 3.02 -6.41 -18.35
N THR A 689 3.15 -7.01 -17.16
CA THR A 689 3.87 -8.29 -16.99
C THR A 689 3.16 -9.43 -17.72
N LEU A 690 1.84 -9.58 -17.55
CA LEU A 690 1.05 -10.60 -18.24
C LEU A 690 1.14 -10.47 -19.77
N LEU A 691 1.01 -9.26 -20.31
CA LEU A 691 1.09 -9.00 -21.76
C LEU A 691 2.49 -9.25 -22.33
N ARG A 692 3.55 -8.87 -21.61
CA ARG A 692 4.93 -9.15 -22.05
C ARG A 692 5.26 -10.63 -22.00
N LEU A 693 4.79 -11.36 -20.98
CA LEU A 693 4.95 -12.81 -20.88
C LEU A 693 4.20 -13.55 -21.99
N ALA A 694 2.96 -13.16 -22.28
CA ALA A 694 2.19 -13.71 -23.38
C ALA A 694 2.84 -13.44 -24.74
N LYS A 695 3.42 -12.26 -24.95
CA LYS A 695 4.22 -11.95 -26.13
C LYS A 695 5.45 -12.84 -26.26
N MET A 696 6.24 -12.95 -25.20
CA MET A 696 7.45 -13.80 -25.20
C MET A 696 7.12 -15.27 -25.48
N ASN A 697 6.04 -15.80 -24.88
CA ASN A 697 5.61 -17.18 -25.10
C ASN A 697 5.13 -17.43 -26.54
N GLU A 698 4.44 -16.46 -27.15
CA GLU A 698 4.04 -16.53 -28.57
C GLU A 698 5.28 -16.55 -29.50
N GLU A 699 6.26 -15.67 -29.23
CA GLU A 699 7.53 -15.60 -29.97
C GLU A 699 8.37 -16.88 -29.82
N MET A 700 8.44 -17.46 -28.61
CA MET A 700 9.12 -18.75 -28.38
C MET A 700 8.45 -19.88 -29.15
N ARG A 701 7.11 -19.93 -29.16
CA ARG A 701 6.35 -20.93 -29.92
C ARG A 701 6.54 -20.78 -31.44
N GLU A 702 6.66 -19.56 -31.93
CA GLU A 702 6.96 -19.28 -33.35
C GLU A 702 8.40 -19.68 -33.73
N ALA A 703 9.35 -19.59 -32.79
CA ALA A 703 10.77 -19.92 -33.00
C ALA A 703 11.09 -21.43 -32.93
N GLU A 704 10.37 -22.22 -32.13
CA GLU A 704 10.72 -23.63 -31.85
C GLU A 704 10.19 -24.67 -32.86
N GLY A 705 9.37 -24.27 -33.83
CA GLY A 705 8.86 -25.17 -34.88
C GLY A 705 7.88 -26.26 -34.38
N PRO A 706 7.12 -26.92 -35.27
CA PRO A 706 5.94 -27.72 -34.89
C PRO A 706 6.19 -29.05 -34.16
N TYR A 707 7.44 -29.39 -33.78
CA TYR A 707 7.79 -30.72 -33.25
C TYR A 707 8.35 -30.76 -31.81
N MET A 708 8.39 -29.64 -31.06
CA MET A 708 8.63 -29.67 -29.62
C MET A 708 7.42 -29.12 -28.85
N GLN A 709 6.72 -30.00 -28.13
CA GLN A 709 5.57 -29.68 -27.28
C GLN A 709 5.99 -29.56 -25.80
N SER A 710 7.02 -28.78 -25.50
CA SER A 710 7.26 -28.32 -24.13
C SER A 710 6.89 -26.85 -24.09
N GLY A 711 5.60 -26.55 -23.96
CA GLY A 711 5.18 -25.18 -23.62
C GLY A 711 5.91 -24.76 -22.35
N ASP A 712 6.43 -23.53 -22.33
CA ASP A 712 7.20 -23.00 -21.21
C ASP A 712 6.43 -23.20 -19.89
N GLU A 713 6.88 -24.15 -19.06
CA GLU A 713 6.27 -24.46 -17.76
C GLU A 713 6.12 -23.17 -16.93
N THR A 714 7.05 -22.22 -17.11
CA THR A 714 7.05 -20.92 -16.44
C THR A 714 5.85 -20.05 -16.86
N TYR A 715 5.51 -20.02 -18.15
CA TYR A 715 4.34 -19.29 -18.65
C TYR A 715 3.06 -19.87 -18.05
N GLN A 716 2.93 -21.20 -18.08
CA GLN A 716 1.75 -21.89 -17.58
C GLN A 716 1.58 -21.70 -16.06
N ASP A 717 2.67 -21.80 -15.28
CA ASP A 717 2.67 -21.62 -13.83
C ASP A 717 2.30 -20.19 -13.43
N ILE A 718 2.85 -19.16 -14.09
CA ILE A 718 2.53 -17.75 -13.80
C ILE A 718 1.04 -17.47 -14.07
N PHE A 719 0.53 -17.91 -15.22
CA PHE A 719 -0.88 -17.74 -15.55
C PHE A 719 -1.81 -18.55 -14.63
N GLN A 720 -1.33 -19.67 -14.08
CA GLN A 720 -2.05 -20.42 -13.06
C GLN A 720 -2.11 -19.67 -11.72
N ASP A 721 -1.02 -19.02 -11.30
CA ASP A 721 -0.97 -18.20 -10.08
C ASP A 721 -1.92 -16.99 -10.17
N PHE A 722 -1.90 -16.25 -11.29
CA PHE A 722 -2.83 -15.14 -11.52
C PHE A 722 -4.29 -15.61 -11.56
N SER A 723 -4.56 -16.78 -12.15
CA SER A 723 -5.88 -17.40 -12.14
C SER A 723 -6.37 -17.75 -10.73
N GLN A 724 -5.49 -18.31 -9.90
CA GLN A 724 -5.82 -18.61 -8.51
C GLN A 724 -6.09 -17.33 -7.71
N MET A 725 -5.27 -16.30 -7.88
CA MET A 725 -5.47 -15.00 -7.23
C MET A 725 -6.78 -14.36 -7.69
N ALA A 726 -7.06 -14.32 -9.00
CA ALA A 726 -8.28 -13.72 -9.53
C ALA A 726 -9.56 -14.43 -9.07
N SER A 727 -9.51 -15.77 -8.93
CA SER A 727 -10.68 -16.56 -8.57
C SER A 727 -10.95 -16.60 -7.07
N ASN A 728 -9.89 -16.75 -6.26
CA ASN A 728 -9.99 -17.01 -4.82
C ASN A 728 -9.62 -15.81 -3.93
N ASP A 729 -8.73 -14.92 -4.39
CA ASP A 729 -8.22 -13.77 -3.63
C ASP A 729 -8.18 -12.48 -4.48
N PRO A 730 -9.29 -12.05 -5.11
CA PRO A 730 -9.28 -10.97 -6.11
C PRO A 730 -8.74 -9.64 -5.57
N GLU A 731 -8.88 -9.38 -4.26
CA GLU A 731 -8.33 -8.19 -3.59
C GLU A 731 -6.81 -8.08 -3.70
N LYS A 732 -6.09 -9.21 -3.80
CA LYS A 732 -4.62 -9.18 -3.96
C LYS A 732 -4.18 -8.54 -5.27
N LEU A 733 -5.03 -8.61 -6.30
CA LEU A 733 -4.81 -7.98 -7.60
C LEU A 733 -5.26 -6.51 -7.62
N ASN A 734 -6.07 -6.08 -6.64
CA ASN A 734 -6.55 -4.69 -6.51
C ASN A 734 -5.66 -3.78 -5.65
N ARG A 735 -4.48 -4.28 -5.21
CA ARG A 735 -3.60 -3.59 -4.25
C ARG A 735 -3.18 -2.16 -4.65
N TYR A 736 -3.32 -1.78 -5.91
CA TYR A 736 -2.94 -0.45 -6.41
C TYR A 736 -4.02 0.62 -6.29
N GLN A 737 -5.29 0.29 -6.03
CA GLN A 737 -6.31 1.32 -5.78
C GLN A 737 -6.20 1.93 -4.36
N GLN A 738 -5.54 1.25 -3.41
CA GLN A 738 -5.44 1.71 -2.02
C GLN A 738 -4.12 2.42 -1.69
N TYR A 739 -3.04 2.22 -2.44
CA TYR A 739 -1.73 2.80 -2.08
C TYR A 739 -1.61 4.30 -2.32
N ASP A 740 -2.44 4.88 -3.19
CA ASP A 740 -2.41 6.32 -3.49
C ASP A 740 -3.21 7.18 -2.49
N SER A 741 -3.98 6.57 -1.59
CA SER A 741 -4.78 7.31 -0.58
C SER A 741 -4.07 7.52 0.76
N GLN A 742 -2.91 6.87 1.01
CA GLN A 742 -2.21 6.94 2.31
C GLN A 742 -0.82 7.58 2.27
N GLN A 743 -0.36 8.13 1.14
CA GLN A 743 0.88 8.93 1.10
C GLN A 743 0.66 10.27 0.42
N ARG A 744 0.16 11.24 1.19
CA ARG A 744 0.57 12.65 1.15
C ARG A 744 0.27 13.28 2.53
N PRO A 745 1.16 14.13 3.06
CA PRO A 745 0.94 14.83 4.33
C PRO A 745 -0.27 15.76 4.29
#